data_AF-A0A540KTK8-F1
#
_entry.id   AF-A0A540KTK8-F1
#
_cell.length_a   1.000
_cell.length_b   1.000
_cell.length_c   1.000
_cell.angle_alpha   90.00
_cell.angle_beta   90.00
_cell.angle_gamma   90.00
#
_symmetry.space_group_name_H-M   'P 1'
#
loop_
_entity.id
_entity.type
_entity.pdbx_description
1 polymer ?
#
loop_
_entity_poly.entity_id
_entity_poly.type
_entity_poly.pdbx_seq_one_letter_code
_entity_poly.pdbx_strand_id
1 'polypeptide(L)'
;MASSLPGQLVSLLENGQHHVWEDQSIIKWRKRDAHVPLRCHESVDGSLKYWYERNKVSFVVSNSAVWNDDAVVGALDSAALWVKGLPFVKSLSGYWKFFLASNPKNVPLNFHDSAFHDIQWETLPVPSNWQMHGFDRPIYTNVVYPFPLDPPFVHVDNPTGCYRTYFDIPKEWSGRRIFLHFEAVDSAFCAWVNGVPIGYSTDKKNVLAVQVFRWSDGSYLEDQDHWWLSGIHRDVLLLSKPQVEVKIDNSRETSKDSFLPNYTIEASLFDTASWYSTDGYADLASSNVASLKLNPSPSTSLGFHGYWLEGRLEMPRLWSAEQITNTHFYETTQGLEFSWSAHGDGYKLGSGILPLPLIEPQKSFSIEWKSAPWYPLWTSSFAEEYFLTITAKLLHSTKWVKAGHVISSTQVQLPSKREIVPHVIKTKEATFIGEILGDTIKVSQQNLWEIILNVKTGAVESWKVEGVSLMTKGIFPCFWRAPTDNDKGGGDSSYFSLWKAARIDSLNYITKSCSIQTKTDHLVRVAAVFLGVPKSEEGSLSKEESALIEIDVIYTIYGSGDVVVECNTRPSSNLPPLPRVGVEFHLDKSMDQIKWYGRGPFECYPDRKAAAHVAVYEQNVGDMHVPYIVPGECSGRADVRWVTFQNKDGFGIYASIYGSSPPMQINASYYSTAELDRATHNHILVKGDDIEVHLDHKHMGLAGDDSWSPCVHDEYLIPAVPYSFSIRLCPITPATSGLDVYISQLQY
;
A
#
# COMPACT_ATOMS: atom_id res chain seq x y z
N MET A 1 42.19 -6.38 -51.14
CA MET A 1 41.65 -7.45 -50.28
C MET A 1 40.95 -6.78 -49.11
N ALA A 2 39.64 -6.62 -49.19
CA ALA A 2 38.83 -6.05 -48.12
C ALA A 2 38.40 -7.20 -47.19
N SER A 3 38.83 -7.16 -45.93
CA SER A 3 38.31 -8.07 -44.90
C SER A 3 36.82 -7.81 -44.73
N SER A 4 36.01 -8.85 -44.71
CA SER A 4 34.56 -8.74 -44.48
C SER A 4 34.28 -8.17 -43.08
N LEU A 5 33.25 -7.32 -42.96
CA LEU A 5 32.75 -6.74 -41.68
C LEU A 5 32.72 -7.73 -40.48
N PRO A 6 32.37 -9.03 -40.65
CA PRO A 6 32.38 -10.00 -39.54
C PRO A 6 33.74 -10.25 -38.90
N GLY A 7 34.84 -10.13 -39.66
CA GLY A 7 36.20 -10.28 -39.14
C GLY A 7 36.67 -9.06 -38.34
N GLN A 8 36.13 -7.87 -38.65
CA GLN A 8 36.45 -6.64 -37.93
C GLN A 8 35.90 -6.67 -36.50
N LEU A 9 34.66 -7.10 -36.26
CA LEU A 9 34.07 -7.09 -34.92
C LEU A 9 34.69 -8.11 -33.96
N VAL A 10 35.08 -9.29 -34.45
CA VAL A 10 35.86 -10.27 -33.67
C VAL A 10 37.23 -9.71 -33.33
N SER A 11 37.92 -9.06 -34.27
CA SER A 11 39.20 -8.38 -33.99
C SER A 11 39.04 -7.17 -33.05
N LEU A 12 37.89 -6.50 -33.04
CA LEU A 12 37.61 -5.35 -32.18
C LEU A 12 37.35 -5.78 -30.72
N LEU A 13 36.69 -6.92 -30.51
CA LEU A 13 36.53 -7.56 -29.21
C LEU A 13 37.88 -8.07 -28.65
N GLU A 14 38.79 -8.52 -29.53
CA GLU A 14 40.11 -9.07 -29.16
C GLU A 14 41.21 -8.01 -28.99
N ASN A 15 41.15 -6.87 -29.72
CA ASN A 15 42.21 -5.86 -29.70
C ASN A 15 42.06 -4.78 -28.60
N GLY A 16 40.99 -4.82 -27.79
CA GLY A 16 40.81 -3.96 -26.61
C GLY A 16 40.73 -2.45 -26.86
N GLN A 17 40.66 -2.00 -28.12
CA GLN A 17 40.57 -0.57 -28.49
C GLN A 17 39.14 -0.06 -28.68
N HIS A 18 38.14 -0.95 -28.71
CA HIS A 18 36.76 -0.59 -28.98
C HIS A 18 35.83 -1.27 -27.97
N HIS A 19 35.12 -0.45 -27.20
CA HIS A 19 34.22 -0.91 -26.14
C HIS A 19 32.81 -1.05 -26.71
N VAL A 20 32.40 -2.27 -27.06
CA VAL A 20 31.07 -2.52 -27.66
C VAL A 20 29.89 -2.15 -26.75
N TRP A 21 30.12 -2.01 -25.44
CA TRP A 21 29.13 -1.57 -24.45
C TRP A 21 29.09 -0.04 -24.27
N GLU A 22 29.85 0.71 -25.07
CA GLU A 22 29.83 2.19 -25.15
C GLU A 22 29.60 2.66 -26.60
N ASP A 23 29.08 1.80 -27.47
CA ASP A 23 28.81 2.09 -28.88
C ASP A 23 27.32 1.93 -29.21
N GLN A 24 26.61 3.06 -29.18
CA GLN A 24 25.18 3.15 -29.47
C GLN A 24 24.79 2.68 -30.88
N SER A 25 25.76 2.55 -31.81
CA SER A 25 25.49 2.01 -33.14
C SER A 25 25.38 0.47 -33.15
N ILE A 26 25.81 -0.21 -32.09
CA ILE A 26 25.86 -1.67 -31.97
C ILE A 26 24.81 -2.17 -30.97
N ILE A 27 23.55 -2.20 -31.41
CA ILE A 27 22.43 -2.70 -30.58
C ILE A 27 22.42 -4.24 -30.47
N LYS A 28 22.87 -4.93 -31.53
CA LYS A 28 22.92 -6.40 -31.55
C LYS A 28 23.96 -6.92 -32.55
N TRP A 29 24.66 -7.98 -32.20
CA TRP A 29 25.53 -8.72 -33.12
C TRP A 29 25.16 -10.20 -33.16
N ARG A 30 24.90 -10.72 -34.38
CA ARG A 30 24.44 -12.09 -34.64
C ARG A 30 23.25 -12.57 -33.77
N LYS A 31 22.44 -11.64 -33.27
CA LYS A 31 21.14 -11.91 -32.62
C LYS A 31 20.05 -12.01 -33.70
N ARG A 32 19.23 -13.06 -33.63
CA ARG A 32 18.07 -13.24 -34.53
C ARG A 32 17.03 -12.15 -34.30
N ASP A 33 16.16 -11.95 -35.30
CA ASP A 33 15.02 -11.05 -35.17
C ASP A 33 14.00 -11.59 -34.18
N ALA A 34 13.24 -10.67 -33.59
CA ALA A 34 12.22 -10.99 -32.60
C ALA A 34 11.11 -11.86 -33.22
N HIS A 35 10.54 -12.72 -32.38
CA HIS A 35 9.40 -13.57 -32.72
C HIS A 35 8.60 -13.86 -31.45
N VAL A 36 7.33 -14.27 -31.62
CA VAL A 36 6.49 -14.74 -30.51
C VAL A 36 7.13 -15.94 -29.79
N PRO A 37 6.82 -16.21 -28.51
CA PRO A 37 7.40 -17.34 -27.79
C PRO A 37 7.20 -18.68 -28.52
N LEU A 38 8.28 -19.47 -28.65
CA LEU A 38 8.26 -20.75 -29.33
C LEU A 38 8.54 -21.89 -28.34
N ARG A 39 7.73 -22.95 -28.44
CA ARG A 39 7.89 -24.20 -27.66
C ARG A 39 8.17 -25.43 -28.53
N CYS A 40 8.36 -25.21 -29.83
CA CYS A 40 8.86 -26.19 -30.81
C CYS A 40 8.18 -27.57 -30.72
N HIS A 41 6.85 -27.64 -30.87
CA HIS A 41 6.14 -28.93 -30.95
C HIS A 41 6.13 -29.49 -32.39
N GLU A 42 6.03 -30.81 -32.52
CA GLU A 42 5.87 -31.48 -33.83
C GLU A 42 4.43 -31.52 -34.32
N SER A 43 3.47 -31.36 -33.41
CA SER A 43 2.04 -31.44 -33.73
C SER A 43 1.22 -30.35 -33.06
N VAL A 44 0.11 -30.01 -33.69
CA VAL A 44 -0.90 -29.09 -33.14
C VAL A 44 -1.46 -29.65 -31.84
N ASP A 45 -1.78 -30.95 -31.79
CA ASP A 45 -2.29 -31.62 -30.59
C ASP A 45 -1.31 -31.55 -29.42
N GLY A 46 -0.01 -31.73 -29.68
CA GLY A 46 1.04 -31.61 -28.67
C GLY A 46 1.12 -30.20 -28.10
N SER A 47 1.01 -29.19 -28.98
CA SER A 47 0.97 -27.77 -28.59
C SER A 47 -0.27 -27.44 -27.77
N LEU A 48 -1.45 -27.87 -28.21
CA LEU A 48 -2.72 -27.65 -27.50
C LEU A 48 -2.73 -28.34 -26.14
N LYS A 49 -2.24 -29.59 -26.06
CA LYS A 49 -2.13 -30.32 -24.79
C LYS A 49 -1.20 -29.62 -23.82
N TYR A 50 -0.02 -29.19 -24.29
CA TYR A 50 0.93 -28.44 -23.47
C TYR A 50 0.29 -27.17 -22.90
N TRP A 51 -0.35 -26.35 -23.75
CA TRP A 51 -1.00 -25.13 -23.27
C TRP A 51 -2.18 -25.45 -22.35
N TYR A 52 -2.98 -26.46 -22.65
CA TYR A 52 -4.09 -26.87 -21.79
C TYR A 52 -3.63 -27.27 -20.39
N GLU A 53 -2.55 -28.05 -20.28
CA GLU A 53 -1.97 -28.44 -18.99
C GLU A 53 -1.43 -27.23 -18.22
N ARG A 54 -0.83 -26.25 -18.89
CA ARG A 54 -0.25 -25.05 -18.27
C ARG A 54 -1.30 -24.00 -17.93
N ASN A 55 -2.50 -24.11 -18.51
CA ASN A 55 -3.68 -23.32 -18.12
C ASN A 55 -4.45 -23.90 -16.91
N LYS A 56 -3.98 -25.03 -16.34
CA LYS A 56 -4.53 -25.64 -15.11
C LYS A 56 -3.88 -25.16 -13.81
N VAL A 57 -3.14 -24.07 -13.83
CA VAL A 57 -2.55 -23.49 -12.62
C VAL A 57 -3.69 -23.06 -11.67
N SER A 58 -3.65 -23.60 -10.46
CA SER A 58 -4.63 -23.34 -9.38
C SER A 58 -4.18 -22.16 -8.52
N PHE A 59 -5.12 -21.51 -7.82
CA PHE A 59 -4.85 -20.42 -6.86
C PHE A 59 -3.79 -20.79 -5.79
N VAL A 60 -3.63 -22.08 -5.49
CA VAL A 60 -2.62 -22.54 -4.50
C VAL A 60 -1.19 -22.23 -4.98
N VAL A 61 -0.97 -22.22 -6.30
CA VAL A 61 0.35 -21.94 -6.91
C VAL A 61 0.64 -20.44 -6.95
N SER A 62 -0.37 -19.57 -7.00
CA SER A 62 -0.14 -18.12 -6.89
C SER A 62 0.22 -17.71 -5.46
N ASN A 63 -0.29 -18.41 -4.45
CA ASN A 63 0.06 -18.15 -3.04
C ASN A 63 1.49 -18.56 -2.68
N SER A 64 2.16 -19.38 -3.51
CA SER A 64 3.56 -19.79 -3.31
C SER A 64 4.58 -18.88 -3.99
N ALA A 65 4.15 -17.81 -4.67
CA ALA A 65 5.05 -16.77 -5.14
C ALA A 65 5.51 -15.92 -3.94
N VAL A 66 6.42 -16.47 -3.15
CA VAL A 66 6.99 -15.80 -1.97
C VAL A 66 8.34 -15.18 -2.31
N TRP A 67 8.50 -13.91 -1.97
CA TRP A 67 9.78 -13.21 -1.95
C TRP A 67 10.46 -13.50 -0.60
N ASN A 68 10.93 -14.73 -0.43
CA ASN A 68 11.65 -15.19 0.76
C ASN A 68 12.91 -15.98 0.35
N ASP A 69 13.57 -16.62 1.31
CA ASP A 69 14.78 -17.42 1.07
C ASP A 69 14.56 -18.61 0.10
N ASP A 70 13.32 -19.01 -0.14
CA ASP A 70 12.96 -20.08 -1.09
C ASP A 70 12.82 -19.59 -2.54
N ALA A 71 12.89 -18.27 -2.79
CA ALA A 71 12.65 -17.68 -4.11
C ALA A 71 13.59 -18.23 -5.19
N VAL A 72 14.84 -18.54 -4.85
CA VAL A 72 15.82 -19.14 -5.75
C VAL A 72 15.36 -20.53 -6.20
N VAL A 73 14.94 -21.37 -5.26
CA VAL A 73 14.45 -22.72 -5.56
C VAL A 73 13.18 -22.65 -6.40
N GLY A 74 12.25 -21.76 -6.03
CA GLY A 74 11.02 -21.53 -6.78
C GLY A 74 11.27 -21.08 -8.23
N ALA A 75 12.26 -20.21 -8.46
CA ALA A 75 12.64 -19.78 -9.80
C ALA A 75 13.18 -20.95 -10.65
N LEU A 76 14.06 -21.78 -10.09
CA LEU A 76 14.62 -22.94 -10.78
C LEU A 76 13.56 -24.02 -11.07
N ASP A 77 12.65 -24.26 -10.13
CA ASP A 77 11.53 -25.18 -10.31
C ASP A 77 10.57 -24.70 -11.40
N SER A 78 10.31 -23.37 -11.45
CA SER A 78 9.52 -22.75 -12.51
C SER A 78 10.18 -22.95 -13.88
N ALA A 79 11.48 -22.64 -14.00
CA ALA A 79 12.24 -22.83 -15.23
C ALA A 79 12.17 -24.29 -15.74
N ALA A 80 12.35 -25.25 -14.82
CA ALA A 80 12.24 -26.67 -15.14
C ALA A 80 10.82 -27.07 -15.54
N LEU A 81 9.81 -26.52 -14.87
CA LEU A 81 8.40 -26.79 -15.15
C LEU A 81 8.00 -26.36 -16.57
N TRP A 82 8.44 -25.19 -17.03
CA TRP A 82 8.08 -24.64 -18.35
C TRP A 82 8.67 -25.41 -19.52
N VAL A 83 9.79 -26.11 -19.34
CA VAL A 83 10.38 -26.96 -20.39
C VAL A 83 9.99 -28.43 -20.29
N LYS A 84 9.35 -28.84 -19.17
CA LYS A 84 8.98 -30.23 -18.92
C LYS A 84 8.05 -30.76 -20.02
N GLY A 85 8.48 -31.87 -20.64
CA GLY A 85 7.73 -32.57 -21.69
C GLY A 85 7.88 -31.98 -23.09
N LEU A 86 8.71 -30.95 -23.28
CA LEU A 86 9.00 -30.39 -24.60
C LEU A 86 10.14 -31.16 -25.28
N PRO A 87 9.94 -31.74 -26.47
CA PRO A 87 10.96 -32.55 -27.14
C PRO A 87 12.13 -31.73 -27.67
N PHE A 88 11.90 -30.44 -27.97
CA PHE A 88 12.84 -29.55 -28.65
C PHE A 88 13.15 -28.26 -27.91
N VAL A 89 12.92 -28.26 -26.60
CA VAL A 89 13.28 -27.17 -25.70
C VAL A 89 13.98 -27.76 -24.49
N LYS A 90 15.12 -27.18 -24.11
CA LYS A 90 15.87 -27.58 -22.91
C LYS A 90 16.22 -26.33 -22.12
N SER A 91 15.95 -26.32 -20.83
CA SER A 91 16.42 -25.24 -19.96
C SER A 91 17.90 -25.45 -19.64
N LEU A 92 18.64 -24.34 -19.64
CA LEU A 92 19.99 -24.21 -19.10
C LEU A 92 19.99 -23.50 -17.75
N SER A 93 18.82 -23.09 -17.22
CA SER A 93 18.69 -22.56 -15.87
C SER A 93 19.19 -23.58 -14.84
N GLY A 94 19.86 -23.11 -13.80
CA GLY A 94 20.58 -23.91 -12.82
C GLY A 94 21.78 -23.16 -12.23
N TYR A 95 22.66 -23.87 -11.51
CA TYR A 95 23.86 -23.27 -10.92
C TYR A 95 25.00 -23.22 -11.93
N TRP A 96 25.44 -21.99 -12.26
CA TRP A 96 26.53 -21.74 -13.20
C TRP A 96 27.78 -21.34 -12.42
N LYS A 97 28.97 -21.65 -12.95
CA LYS A 97 30.22 -21.12 -12.42
C LYS A 97 30.24 -19.60 -12.64
N PHE A 98 30.59 -18.84 -11.62
CA PHE A 98 30.52 -17.39 -11.64
C PHE A 98 31.76 -16.73 -11.04
N PHE A 99 32.19 -15.63 -11.67
CA PHE A 99 33.25 -14.74 -11.19
C PHE A 99 32.86 -13.30 -11.47
N LEU A 100 32.93 -12.42 -10.47
CA LEU A 100 32.72 -10.98 -10.65
C LEU A 100 34.06 -10.25 -10.71
N ALA A 101 34.35 -9.62 -11.85
CA ALA A 101 35.47 -8.71 -12.02
C ALA A 101 35.07 -7.27 -11.67
N SER A 102 36.02 -6.46 -11.20
CA SER A 102 35.77 -5.03 -10.89
C SER A 102 35.46 -4.19 -12.14
N ASN A 103 35.97 -4.59 -13.30
CA ASN A 103 35.74 -3.93 -14.59
C ASN A 103 36.02 -4.90 -15.77
N PRO A 104 35.63 -4.56 -17.01
CA PRO A 104 35.82 -5.42 -18.18
C PRO A 104 37.27 -5.82 -18.47
N LYS A 105 38.24 -5.00 -18.08
CA LYS A 105 39.68 -5.26 -18.32
C LYS A 105 40.28 -6.27 -17.34
N ASN A 106 39.59 -6.53 -16.23
CA ASN A 106 40.03 -7.40 -15.15
C ASN A 106 39.37 -8.79 -15.17
N VAL A 107 38.65 -9.14 -16.23
CA VAL A 107 38.10 -10.49 -16.39
C VAL A 107 39.24 -11.52 -16.57
N PRO A 108 39.09 -12.77 -16.10
CA PRO A 108 40.14 -13.77 -16.24
C PRO A 108 40.47 -14.04 -17.71
N LEU A 109 41.75 -14.05 -18.04
CA LEU A 109 42.22 -14.22 -19.42
C LEU A 109 41.68 -15.54 -20.00
N ASN A 110 41.12 -15.47 -21.21
CA ASN A 110 40.58 -16.62 -21.94
C ASN A 110 39.55 -17.44 -21.17
N PHE A 111 38.79 -16.83 -20.25
CA PHE A 111 37.76 -17.53 -19.48
C PHE A 111 36.65 -18.15 -20.36
N HIS A 112 36.55 -17.77 -21.64
CA HIS A 112 35.58 -18.34 -22.58
C HIS A 112 36.05 -19.65 -23.22
N ASP A 113 37.33 -20.02 -23.09
CA ASP A 113 37.90 -21.20 -23.71
C ASP A 113 37.41 -22.51 -23.07
N SER A 114 37.28 -23.55 -23.88
CA SER A 114 36.94 -24.90 -23.42
C SER A 114 37.99 -25.50 -22.48
N ALA A 115 39.25 -25.07 -22.62
CA ALA A 115 40.37 -25.52 -21.80
C ALA A 115 40.52 -24.74 -20.47
N PHE A 116 39.75 -23.68 -20.27
CA PHE A 116 39.82 -22.89 -19.04
C PHE A 116 39.34 -23.70 -17.82
N HIS A 117 40.08 -23.58 -16.71
CA HIS A 117 39.78 -24.27 -15.46
C HIS A 117 39.04 -23.34 -14.48
N ASP A 118 37.73 -23.55 -14.33
CA ASP A 118 36.84 -22.76 -13.46
C ASP A 118 36.54 -23.43 -12.10
N ILE A 119 37.36 -24.41 -11.70
CA ILE A 119 37.09 -25.22 -10.50
C ILE A 119 37.04 -24.39 -9.22
N GLN A 120 37.84 -23.31 -9.17
CA GLN A 120 37.92 -22.40 -8.03
C GLN A 120 36.82 -21.33 -8.03
N TRP A 121 36.03 -21.21 -9.10
CA TRP A 121 34.92 -20.26 -9.16
C TRP A 121 33.75 -20.74 -8.30
N GLU A 122 33.10 -19.78 -7.66
CA GLU A 122 31.84 -19.97 -6.96
C GLU A 122 30.71 -20.31 -7.95
N THR A 123 29.56 -20.70 -7.43
CA THR A 123 28.37 -20.96 -8.23
C THR A 123 27.28 -19.94 -7.96
N LEU A 124 26.66 -19.42 -9.00
CA LEU A 124 25.52 -18.51 -8.94
C LEU A 124 24.31 -19.18 -9.62
N PRO A 125 23.11 -19.19 -9.02
CA PRO A 125 21.92 -19.69 -9.70
C PRO A 125 21.57 -18.77 -10.88
N VAL A 126 21.15 -19.36 -11.99
CA VAL A 126 20.63 -18.67 -13.16
C VAL A 126 19.22 -19.21 -13.40
N PRO A 127 18.17 -18.37 -13.39
CA PRO A 127 18.23 -16.90 -13.31
C PRO A 127 18.50 -16.32 -11.92
N SER A 128 19.26 -15.23 -11.85
CA SER A 128 19.37 -14.36 -10.65
C SER A 128 20.03 -13.01 -10.96
N ASN A 129 20.00 -12.11 -9.98
CA ASN A 129 20.84 -10.92 -9.93
C ASN A 129 21.98 -11.11 -8.92
N TRP A 130 23.23 -10.88 -9.32
CA TRP A 130 24.39 -11.24 -8.48
C TRP A 130 24.46 -10.43 -7.16
N GLN A 131 23.86 -9.23 -7.11
CA GLN A 131 23.77 -8.42 -5.90
C GLN A 131 23.01 -9.14 -4.78
N MET A 132 21.99 -9.92 -5.13
CA MET A 132 21.20 -10.71 -4.17
C MET A 132 21.97 -11.90 -3.59
N HIS A 133 23.16 -12.18 -4.12
CA HIS A 133 24.04 -13.26 -3.69
C HIS A 133 25.36 -12.75 -3.08
N GLY A 134 25.43 -11.44 -2.76
CA GLY A 134 26.54 -10.86 -2.00
C GLY A 134 27.78 -10.49 -2.83
N PHE A 135 27.72 -10.61 -4.17
CA PHE A 135 28.86 -10.28 -5.04
C PHE A 135 29.08 -8.77 -5.19
N ASP A 136 28.02 -7.97 -5.06
CA ASP A 136 28.06 -6.51 -5.17
C ASP A 136 26.83 -5.91 -4.46
N ARG A 137 26.79 -4.59 -4.27
CA ARG A 137 25.66 -3.89 -3.65
C ARG A 137 24.57 -3.54 -4.68
N PRO A 138 23.28 -3.72 -4.35
CA PRO A 138 22.18 -3.11 -5.09
C PRO A 138 22.19 -1.59 -4.87
N ILE A 139 21.74 -0.82 -5.86
CA ILE A 139 21.69 0.64 -5.77
C ILE A 139 20.25 1.06 -6.10
N TYR A 140 19.61 1.86 -5.25
CA TYR A 140 18.31 2.44 -5.53
C TYR A 140 18.50 3.94 -5.80
N THR A 141 18.02 4.39 -6.95
CA THR A 141 17.86 5.81 -7.26
C THR A 141 16.57 5.99 -8.04
N ASN A 142 15.95 7.17 -7.89
CA ASN A 142 14.73 7.51 -8.63
C ASN A 142 15.08 8.10 -10.02
N VAL A 143 15.79 9.24 -10.04
CA VAL A 143 16.12 9.99 -11.29
C VAL A 143 17.63 10.11 -11.53
N VAL A 144 18.45 10.00 -10.47
CA VAL A 144 19.89 10.24 -10.60
C VAL A 144 20.56 8.93 -11.00
N TYR A 145 21.26 8.92 -12.14
CA TYR A 145 22.09 7.79 -12.54
C TYR A 145 23.10 7.42 -11.45
N PRO A 146 23.34 6.12 -11.19
CA PRO A 146 24.32 5.67 -10.19
C PRO A 146 25.79 5.79 -10.67
N PHE A 147 26.01 6.42 -11.83
CA PHE A 147 27.29 6.69 -12.46
C PHE A 147 27.25 8.07 -13.18
N PRO A 148 28.39 8.66 -13.55
CA PRO A 148 28.43 9.94 -14.25
C PRO A 148 27.59 9.98 -15.54
N LEU A 149 26.85 11.07 -15.74
CA LEU A 149 26.04 11.30 -16.94
C LEU A 149 26.92 11.85 -18.08
N ASP A 150 27.49 10.96 -18.90
CA ASP A 150 28.38 11.29 -20.03
C ASP A 150 28.18 10.32 -21.23
N PRO A 151 26.97 10.27 -21.84
CA PRO A 151 26.67 9.27 -22.87
C PRO A 151 27.55 9.42 -24.13
N PRO A 152 28.00 8.32 -24.76
CA PRO A 152 27.67 6.92 -24.46
C PRO A 152 28.56 6.26 -23.39
N PHE A 153 29.46 7.00 -22.76
CA PHE A 153 30.49 6.46 -21.88
C PHE A 153 29.93 6.07 -20.51
N VAL A 154 30.40 4.96 -19.96
CA VAL A 154 30.03 4.51 -18.61
C VAL A 154 31.22 4.60 -17.67
N HIS A 155 30.98 4.42 -16.37
CA HIS A 155 32.06 4.50 -15.37
C HIS A 155 33.14 3.43 -15.63
N VAL A 156 34.42 3.78 -15.42
CA VAL A 156 35.56 2.86 -15.62
C VAL A 156 35.51 1.64 -14.70
N ASP A 157 35.02 1.83 -13.46
CA ASP A 157 34.66 0.75 -12.55
C ASP A 157 33.25 0.25 -12.90
N ASN A 158 33.19 -0.69 -13.86
CA ASN A 158 31.97 -1.31 -14.36
C ASN A 158 31.94 -2.80 -14.00
N PRO A 159 31.35 -3.19 -12.85
CA PRO A 159 31.31 -4.58 -12.40
C PRO A 159 30.87 -5.53 -13.52
N THR A 160 31.69 -6.56 -13.77
CA THR A 160 31.53 -7.43 -14.94
C THR A 160 31.43 -8.89 -14.50
N GLY A 161 30.28 -9.50 -14.71
CA GLY A 161 30.00 -10.89 -14.34
C GLY A 161 30.40 -11.87 -15.44
N CYS A 162 31.32 -12.79 -15.12
CA CYS A 162 31.70 -13.91 -15.98
C CYS A 162 30.97 -15.18 -15.54
N TYR A 163 30.19 -15.77 -16.43
CA TYR A 163 29.43 -16.99 -16.20
C TYR A 163 29.95 -18.12 -17.09
N ARG A 164 29.98 -19.35 -16.56
CA ARG A 164 30.28 -20.57 -17.32
C ARG A 164 29.32 -21.71 -16.95
N THR A 165 28.82 -22.40 -17.97
CA THR A 165 28.03 -23.62 -17.79
C THR A 165 28.36 -24.64 -18.87
N TYR A 166 27.98 -25.90 -18.61
CA TYR A 166 28.24 -27.02 -19.48
C TYR A 166 26.93 -27.68 -19.90
N PHE A 167 26.81 -28.04 -21.16
CA PHE A 167 25.60 -28.68 -21.67
C PHE A 167 25.90 -29.68 -22.79
N ASP A 168 25.03 -30.69 -22.87
CA ASP A 168 24.98 -31.63 -23.98
C ASP A 168 23.76 -31.36 -24.86
N ILE A 169 23.92 -31.58 -26.17
CA ILE A 169 22.83 -31.56 -27.14
C ILE A 169 22.15 -32.94 -27.17
N PRO A 170 20.82 -33.03 -27.01
CA PRO A 170 20.09 -34.29 -27.14
C PRO A 170 20.31 -34.93 -28.52
N LYS A 171 20.48 -36.25 -28.58
CA LYS A 171 20.73 -36.97 -29.84
C LYS A 171 19.56 -36.85 -30.82
N GLU A 172 18.35 -36.72 -30.27
CA GLU A 172 17.10 -36.53 -30.99
C GLU A 172 17.06 -35.20 -31.76
N TRP A 173 17.98 -34.27 -31.48
CA TRP A 173 18.09 -33.00 -32.18
C TRP A 173 19.00 -33.06 -33.41
N SER A 174 19.56 -34.23 -33.73
CA SER A 174 20.43 -34.42 -34.89
C SER A 174 19.75 -33.97 -36.19
N GLY A 175 20.49 -33.27 -37.04
CA GLY A 175 19.99 -32.70 -38.30
C GLY A 175 19.10 -31.46 -38.14
N ARG A 176 18.83 -30.99 -36.91
CA ARG A 176 18.04 -29.79 -36.63
C ARG A 176 18.92 -28.59 -36.30
N ARG A 177 18.36 -27.38 -36.40
CA ARG A 177 19.03 -26.12 -36.05
C ARG A 177 18.89 -25.87 -34.55
N ILE A 178 19.97 -25.50 -33.89
CA ILE A 178 20.02 -25.27 -32.44
C ILE A 178 20.18 -23.77 -32.19
N PHE A 179 19.37 -23.24 -31.28
CA PHE A 179 19.38 -21.83 -30.88
C PHE A 179 19.58 -21.72 -29.38
N LEU A 180 20.43 -20.79 -28.99
CA LEU A 180 20.56 -20.34 -27.61
C LEU A 180 19.67 -19.11 -27.42
N HIS A 181 18.84 -19.13 -26.38
CA HIS A 181 17.86 -18.10 -26.08
C HIS A 181 18.04 -17.64 -24.64
N PHE A 182 18.48 -16.41 -24.46
CA PHE A 182 18.44 -15.72 -23.16
C PHE A 182 17.14 -14.93 -23.10
N GLU A 183 16.29 -15.20 -22.12
CA GLU A 183 15.03 -14.47 -21.97
C GLU A 183 15.26 -13.03 -21.51
N ALA A 184 16.27 -12.77 -20.67
CA ALA A 184 16.77 -11.44 -20.35
C ALA A 184 18.14 -11.50 -19.64
N VAL A 185 18.98 -10.51 -19.93
CA VAL A 185 20.30 -10.28 -19.32
C VAL A 185 20.45 -8.78 -19.17
N ASP A 186 20.95 -8.34 -18.02
CA ASP A 186 21.04 -6.93 -17.65
C ASP A 186 22.51 -6.52 -17.37
N SER A 187 23.07 -5.48 -18.01
CA SER A 187 22.44 -4.58 -19.01
C SER A 187 22.91 -4.87 -20.44
N ALA A 188 24.13 -5.38 -20.61
CA ALA A 188 24.68 -5.83 -21.88
C ALA A 188 25.53 -7.09 -21.70
N PHE A 189 25.70 -7.90 -22.74
CA PHE A 189 26.53 -9.10 -22.64
C PHE A 189 27.18 -9.56 -23.94
N CYS A 190 28.27 -10.30 -23.79
CA CYS A 190 28.91 -11.12 -24.82
C CYS A 190 28.81 -12.60 -24.46
N ALA A 191 28.71 -13.48 -25.45
CA ALA A 191 28.60 -14.92 -25.22
C ALA A 191 29.45 -15.73 -26.21
N TRP A 192 29.93 -16.89 -25.75
CA TRP A 192 30.77 -17.82 -26.51
C TRP A 192 30.29 -19.25 -26.33
N VAL A 193 30.39 -20.07 -27.38
CA VAL A 193 30.26 -21.52 -27.27
C VAL A 193 31.56 -22.16 -27.69
N ASN A 194 32.16 -22.95 -26.79
CA ASN A 194 33.45 -23.61 -26.99
C ASN A 194 34.57 -22.65 -27.42
N GLY A 195 34.66 -21.48 -26.79
CA GLY A 195 35.64 -20.43 -27.11
C GLY A 195 35.32 -19.58 -28.34
N VAL A 196 34.30 -19.92 -29.14
CA VAL A 196 33.95 -19.18 -30.36
C VAL A 196 32.85 -18.14 -30.06
N PRO A 197 33.03 -16.84 -30.38
CA PRO A 197 32.00 -15.82 -30.19
C PRO A 197 30.67 -16.20 -30.84
N ILE A 198 29.69 -16.44 -29.97
CA ILE A 198 28.39 -17.10 -30.19
C ILE A 198 28.36 -18.32 -31.14
N GLY A 199 29.50 -18.98 -31.28
CA GLY A 199 29.52 -20.43 -31.15
C GLY A 199 29.58 -21.31 -32.39
N TYR A 200 30.09 -22.50 -32.11
CA TYR A 200 30.08 -23.75 -32.88
C TYR A 200 29.91 -24.90 -31.86
N SER A 201 29.00 -25.84 -32.11
CA SER A 201 28.71 -26.96 -31.20
C SER A 201 29.46 -28.23 -31.63
N THR A 202 29.81 -29.08 -30.67
CA THR A 202 30.32 -30.44 -30.92
C THR A 202 29.29 -31.49 -30.51
N ASP A 203 29.46 -32.73 -30.98
CA ASP A 203 28.63 -33.89 -30.60
C ASP A 203 28.89 -34.38 -29.14
N LYS A 204 29.75 -33.68 -28.39
CA LYS A 204 30.13 -33.98 -27.00
C LYS A 204 29.72 -32.83 -26.08
N LYS A 205 30.26 -32.81 -24.85
CA LYS A 205 30.09 -31.76 -23.84
C LYS A 205 30.50 -30.39 -24.40
N ASN A 206 29.58 -29.43 -24.39
CA ASN A 206 29.80 -28.05 -24.83
C ASN A 206 29.94 -27.11 -23.63
N VAL A 207 30.69 -26.02 -23.81
CA VAL A 207 30.86 -24.94 -22.83
C VAL A 207 30.16 -23.69 -23.33
N LEU A 208 29.29 -23.10 -22.52
CA LEU A 208 28.75 -21.76 -22.71
C LEU A 208 29.44 -20.83 -21.71
N ALA A 209 30.06 -19.76 -22.23
CA ALA A 209 30.61 -18.68 -21.42
C ALA A 209 29.91 -17.36 -21.75
N VAL A 210 29.62 -16.55 -20.73
CA VAL A 210 28.91 -15.27 -20.88
C VAL A 210 29.61 -14.19 -20.05
N GLN A 211 29.86 -13.03 -20.64
CA GLN A 211 30.37 -11.84 -19.96
C GLN A 211 29.25 -10.80 -19.91
N VAL A 212 28.81 -10.42 -18.73
CA VAL A 212 27.71 -9.47 -18.50
C VAL A 212 28.28 -8.19 -17.90
N PHE A 213 27.96 -7.06 -18.51
CA PHE A 213 28.36 -5.73 -18.06
C PHE A 213 27.22 -5.12 -17.24
N ARG A 214 27.55 -4.58 -16.06
CA ARG A 214 26.57 -3.87 -15.22
C ARG A 214 26.08 -2.60 -15.91
N TRP A 215 27.01 -1.81 -16.44
CA TRP A 215 26.71 -0.58 -17.17
C TRP A 215 27.04 -0.71 -18.65
N SER A 216 26.17 -0.16 -19.50
CA SER A 216 26.37 0.00 -20.94
C SER A 216 25.76 1.31 -21.41
N ASP A 217 25.97 1.67 -22.68
CA ASP A 217 25.26 2.77 -23.33
C ASP A 217 23.73 2.59 -23.24
N GLY A 218 23.25 1.34 -23.23
CA GLY A 218 21.84 1.00 -23.01
C GLY A 218 21.31 1.41 -21.63
N SER A 219 22.16 1.49 -20.61
CA SER A 219 21.76 1.89 -19.25
C SER A 219 21.21 3.33 -19.20
N TYR A 220 21.58 4.20 -20.16
CA TYR A 220 20.99 5.53 -20.30
C TYR A 220 19.52 5.54 -20.76
N LEU A 221 18.99 4.37 -21.16
CA LEU A 221 17.59 4.17 -21.53
C LEU A 221 16.81 3.37 -20.46
N GLU A 222 17.48 2.97 -19.39
CA GLU A 222 16.97 2.08 -18.34
C GLU A 222 16.92 2.79 -16.96
N ASP A 223 16.73 4.12 -16.97
CA ASP A 223 16.64 4.97 -15.78
C ASP A 223 15.22 4.97 -15.19
N GLN A 224 14.76 3.78 -14.79
CA GLN A 224 13.50 3.63 -14.07
C GLN A 224 13.71 3.84 -12.56
N ASP A 225 12.66 4.31 -11.87
CA ASP A 225 12.61 4.39 -10.41
C ASP A 225 12.55 2.98 -9.78
N HIS A 226 13.71 2.33 -9.68
CA HIS A 226 13.87 0.98 -9.15
C HIS A 226 15.29 0.68 -8.67
N TRP A 227 15.51 -0.57 -8.23
CA TRP A 227 16.85 -1.05 -7.89
C TRP A 227 17.65 -1.38 -9.16
N TRP A 228 18.83 -0.76 -9.28
CA TRP A 228 19.84 -1.11 -10.27
C TRP A 228 20.56 -2.40 -9.90
N LEU A 229 20.11 -3.48 -10.52
CA LEU A 229 20.66 -4.82 -10.40
C LEU A 229 21.37 -5.20 -11.70
N SER A 230 21.91 -6.43 -11.78
CA SER A 230 22.56 -6.92 -13.01
C SER A 230 22.63 -8.44 -13.03
N GLY A 231 22.86 -9.01 -14.22
CA GLY A 231 23.08 -10.44 -14.39
C GLY A 231 22.09 -11.12 -15.32
N ILE A 232 22.15 -12.46 -15.37
CA ILE A 232 21.24 -13.28 -16.15
C ILE A 232 19.99 -13.53 -15.29
N HIS A 233 19.06 -12.58 -15.28
CA HIS A 233 17.92 -12.55 -14.34
C HIS A 233 16.63 -13.20 -14.89
N ARG A 234 16.66 -13.80 -16.09
CA ARG A 234 15.60 -14.67 -16.64
C ARG A 234 16.18 -15.91 -17.30
N ASP A 235 15.31 -16.85 -17.67
CA ASP A 235 15.71 -18.17 -18.10
C ASP A 235 16.64 -18.18 -19.32
N VAL A 236 17.48 -19.20 -19.37
CA VAL A 236 18.31 -19.52 -20.53
C VAL A 236 17.83 -20.83 -21.11
N LEU A 237 17.52 -20.86 -22.40
CA LEU A 237 16.95 -22.01 -23.09
C LEU A 237 17.80 -22.39 -24.30
N LEU A 238 17.82 -23.68 -24.60
CA LEU A 238 18.15 -24.20 -25.92
C LEU A 238 16.87 -24.57 -26.66
N LEU A 239 16.76 -24.16 -27.93
CA LEU A 239 15.64 -24.47 -28.81
C LEU A 239 16.15 -25.22 -30.04
N SER A 240 15.41 -26.25 -30.48
CA SER A 240 15.71 -27.02 -31.69
C SER A 240 14.62 -26.89 -32.74
N LYS A 241 14.96 -26.32 -33.90
CA LYS A 241 14.02 -26.11 -35.01
C LYS A 241 14.38 -26.95 -36.23
N PRO A 242 13.40 -27.35 -37.07
CA PRO A 242 13.70 -27.94 -38.38
C PRO A 242 14.52 -26.99 -39.26
N GLN A 243 15.17 -27.53 -40.30
CA GLN A 243 15.99 -26.77 -41.26
C GLN A 243 15.15 -25.74 -42.05
N VAL A 244 13.95 -26.14 -42.47
CA VAL A 244 12.96 -25.28 -43.12
C VAL A 244 11.88 -24.93 -42.11
N GLU A 245 11.52 -23.64 -42.04
CA GLU A 245 10.53 -23.10 -41.10
C GLU A 245 9.50 -22.27 -41.88
N VAL A 246 8.23 -22.42 -41.49
CA VAL A 246 7.13 -21.54 -41.90
C VAL A 246 6.80 -20.67 -40.71
N LYS A 247 7.11 -19.37 -40.78
CA LYS A 247 6.74 -18.41 -39.73
C LYS A 247 5.36 -17.84 -40.07
N ILE A 248 4.41 -18.00 -39.16
CA ILE A 248 3.10 -17.34 -39.20
C ILE A 248 3.16 -16.22 -38.17
N ASP A 249 3.19 -14.97 -38.63
CA ASP A 249 3.23 -13.77 -37.79
C ASP A 249 1.93 -13.01 -38.01
N ASN A 250 0.98 -13.12 -37.07
CA ASN A 250 -0.34 -12.54 -37.20
C ASN A 250 -0.40 -11.26 -36.36
N SER A 251 0.17 -10.16 -36.87
CA SER A 251 0.28 -8.89 -36.13
C SER A 251 -0.88 -7.91 -36.40
N ARG A 252 -1.95 -8.33 -37.08
CA ARG A 252 -3.15 -7.50 -37.29
C ARG A 252 -4.27 -7.95 -36.37
N GLU A 253 -4.73 -7.04 -35.51
CA GLU A 253 -6.00 -7.19 -34.80
C GLU A 253 -7.14 -7.31 -35.82
N THR A 254 -7.79 -8.46 -35.85
CA THR A 254 -9.08 -8.62 -36.52
C THR A 254 -10.13 -7.86 -35.69
N SER A 255 -10.94 -7.01 -36.32
CA SER A 255 -12.01 -6.30 -35.60
C SER A 255 -13.00 -7.32 -35.00
N LYS A 256 -13.37 -7.08 -33.73
CA LYS A 256 -14.20 -7.98 -32.90
C LYS A 256 -15.60 -8.25 -33.48
N ASP A 257 -16.02 -7.56 -34.53
CA ASP A 257 -17.32 -7.71 -35.17
C ASP A 257 -17.39 -8.86 -36.20
N SER A 258 -16.30 -9.61 -36.40
CA SER A 258 -16.26 -10.75 -37.32
C SER A 258 -16.10 -12.09 -36.59
N PHE A 259 -17.22 -12.62 -36.10
CA PHE A 259 -17.29 -13.99 -35.59
C PHE A 259 -17.12 -14.99 -36.77
N LEU A 260 -15.95 -15.62 -36.84
CA LEU A 260 -15.56 -16.89 -37.52
C LEU A 260 -16.46 -17.42 -38.65
N PRO A 261 -15.96 -17.44 -39.91
CA PRO A 261 -15.46 -18.74 -40.40
C PRO A 261 -14.10 -18.70 -41.13
N ASN A 262 -13.53 -17.52 -41.40
CA ASN A 262 -12.33 -17.40 -42.23
C ASN A 262 -11.15 -16.83 -41.43
N TYR A 263 -10.14 -17.65 -41.20
CA TYR A 263 -8.82 -17.20 -40.76
C TYR A 263 -7.92 -17.09 -41.99
N THR A 264 -7.31 -15.92 -42.19
CA THR A 264 -6.23 -15.74 -43.18
C THR A 264 -4.92 -16.08 -42.50
N ILE A 265 -4.16 -17.02 -43.08
CA ILE A 265 -2.81 -17.38 -42.64
C ILE A 265 -1.83 -16.70 -43.59
N GLU A 266 -1.07 -15.72 -43.10
CA GLU A 266 0.13 -15.26 -43.80
C GLU A 266 1.33 -16.06 -43.32
N ALA A 267 2.06 -16.64 -44.27
CA ALA A 267 3.22 -17.49 -44.05
C ALA A 267 4.39 -16.96 -44.87
N SER A 268 5.55 -16.76 -44.26
CA SER A 268 6.79 -16.49 -44.98
C SER A 268 7.63 -17.76 -45.05
N LEU A 269 8.02 -18.17 -46.28
CA LEU A 269 8.92 -19.29 -46.53
C LEU A 269 10.35 -18.74 -46.67
N PHE A 270 11.28 -19.20 -45.83
CA PHE A 270 12.69 -18.86 -45.97
C PHE A 270 13.46 -20.07 -46.49
N ASP A 271 13.95 -19.97 -47.72
CA ASP A 271 15.06 -20.81 -48.20
C ASP A 271 16.37 -20.11 -47.83
N THR A 272 17.31 -20.83 -47.22
CA THR A 272 18.62 -20.28 -46.83
C THR A 272 19.79 -20.97 -47.51
N ALA A 273 19.52 -21.75 -48.56
CA ALA A 273 20.55 -22.38 -49.38
C ALA A 273 21.12 -21.46 -50.48
N SER A 274 21.27 -20.15 -50.25
CA SER A 274 22.06 -19.28 -51.14
C SER A 274 22.28 -17.88 -50.54
N TRP A 275 23.22 -17.74 -49.61
CA TRP A 275 23.63 -16.41 -49.12
C TRP A 275 24.79 -15.78 -49.91
N TYR A 276 25.15 -16.32 -51.09
CA TYR A 276 26.16 -15.73 -51.99
C TYR A 276 25.85 -16.00 -53.48
N SER A 277 24.89 -15.31 -54.07
CA SER A 277 24.92 -14.95 -55.50
C SER A 277 23.95 -13.80 -55.78
N THR A 278 24.49 -12.71 -56.30
CA THR A 278 23.77 -11.55 -56.81
C THR A 278 23.03 -11.88 -58.11
N ASP A 279 21.90 -11.20 -58.28
CA ASP A 279 21.14 -10.93 -59.53
C ASP A 279 19.82 -11.69 -59.71
N GLY A 280 18.72 -10.95 -59.51
CA GLY A 280 17.35 -11.32 -59.89
C GLY A 280 16.31 -10.44 -59.20
N TYR A 281 15.90 -9.35 -59.86
CA TYR A 281 14.78 -8.50 -59.40
C TYR A 281 13.45 -9.26 -59.47
N ALA A 282 12.67 -9.23 -58.39
CA ALA A 282 11.24 -9.51 -58.43
C ALA A 282 10.47 -8.20 -58.55
N ASP A 283 9.63 -8.12 -59.58
CA ASP A 283 8.75 -6.99 -59.88
C ASP A 283 7.60 -6.93 -58.86
N LEU A 284 7.58 -5.85 -58.07
CA LEU A 284 6.58 -5.54 -57.05
C LEU A 284 5.57 -4.48 -57.52
N ALA A 285 5.50 -4.18 -58.82
CA ALA A 285 4.66 -3.09 -59.35
C ALA A 285 3.45 -3.59 -60.15
N SER A 286 2.36 -3.96 -59.46
CA SER A 286 1.02 -3.80 -60.04
C SER A 286 -0.05 -3.50 -58.98
N SER A 287 0.16 -2.44 -58.21
CA SER A 287 -0.89 -1.80 -57.43
C SER A 287 -1.46 -0.63 -58.22
N ASN A 288 -2.76 -0.65 -58.52
CA ASN A 288 -3.50 0.57 -58.82
C ASN A 288 -4.46 0.87 -57.65
N VAL A 289 -4.23 2.04 -57.08
CA VAL A 289 -4.63 2.52 -55.76
C VAL A 289 -5.74 3.53 -56.00
N ALA A 290 -6.94 3.29 -55.48
CA ALA A 290 -8.04 4.26 -55.63
C ALA A 290 -7.79 5.51 -54.77
N SER A 291 -7.97 6.67 -55.40
CA SER A 291 -7.87 8.01 -54.82
C SER A 291 -9.14 8.40 -54.04
N LEU A 292 -8.96 8.95 -52.84
CA LEU A 292 -9.97 9.84 -52.23
C LEU A 292 -9.30 11.11 -51.70
N LYS A 293 -9.86 12.25 -52.15
CA LYS A 293 -9.43 13.61 -51.85
C LYS A 293 -9.89 14.04 -50.45
N LEU A 294 -8.98 14.63 -49.70
CA LEU A 294 -9.27 15.54 -48.60
C LEU A 294 -9.61 16.92 -49.17
N ASN A 295 -10.66 17.54 -48.63
CA ASN A 295 -10.87 18.99 -48.73
C ASN A 295 -10.96 19.58 -47.31
N PRO A 296 -10.36 20.76 -47.07
CA PRO A 296 -10.23 21.34 -45.74
C PRO A 296 -11.50 22.08 -45.31
N SER A 297 -11.64 22.17 -43.99
CA SER A 297 -12.60 23.01 -43.26
C SER A 297 -12.50 24.50 -43.63
N PRO A 298 -13.62 25.24 -43.49
CA PRO A 298 -13.57 26.62 -43.03
C PRO A 298 -14.19 26.75 -41.63
N SER A 299 -13.32 27.12 -40.69
CA SER A 299 -13.47 28.12 -39.62
C SER A 299 -14.69 28.15 -38.68
N THR A 300 -14.34 28.20 -37.38
CA THR A 300 -14.94 29.00 -36.27
C THR A 300 -16.36 28.64 -35.84
N SER A 301 -16.64 28.31 -34.57
CA SER A 301 -16.42 29.15 -33.38
C SER A 301 -16.26 28.36 -32.06
N LEU A 302 -15.73 29.05 -31.06
CA LEU A 302 -15.60 28.64 -29.66
C LEU A 302 -16.93 28.32 -28.97
N GLY A 303 -16.87 27.39 -28.00
CA GLY A 303 -17.69 27.41 -26.79
C GLY A 303 -18.56 26.18 -26.56
N PHE A 304 -18.30 25.46 -25.46
CA PHE A 304 -19.33 24.65 -24.81
C PHE A 304 -20.27 25.61 -24.08
N HIS A 305 -21.51 25.74 -24.52
CA HIS A 305 -22.59 26.30 -23.70
C HIS A 305 -23.21 25.16 -22.88
N GLY A 306 -22.52 24.78 -21.82
CA GLY A 306 -23.13 24.00 -20.74
C GLY A 306 -24.08 24.90 -19.97
N TYR A 307 -25.31 24.47 -19.79
CA TYR A 307 -26.21 25.10 -18.82
C TYR A 307 -25.89 24.57 -17.43
N TRP A 308 -25.55 25.46 -16.51
CA TRP A 308 -25.52 25.17 -15.08
C TRP A 308 -26.95 25.31 -14.55
N LEU A 309 -27.52 24.23 -14.04
CA LEU A 309 -28.80 24.26 -13.34
C LEU A 309 -28.51 24.28 -11.84
N GLU A 310 -28.73 25.43 -11.23
CA GLU A 310 -28.69 25.61 -9.78
C GLU A 310 -30.13 25.81 -9.29
N GLY A 311 -30.56 25.00 -8.34
CA GLY A 311 -31.93 25.02 -7.83
C GLY A 311 -32.00 24.42 -6.43
N ARG A 312 -32.82 25.02 -5.56
CA ARG A 312 -33.08 24.54 -4.21
C ARG A 312 -34.21 23.51 -4.28
N LEU A 313 -33.93 22.26 -3.94
CA LEU A 313 -34.93 21.22 -3.75
C LEU A 313 -35.73 21.54 -2.47
N GLU A 314 -36.91 22.15 -2.62
CA GLU A 314 -37.71 22.59 -1.47
C GLU A 314 -38.39 21.44 -0.71
N MET A 315 -38.59 20.29 -1.37
CA MET A 315 -39.19 19.07 -0.78
C MET A 315 -38.78 17.81 -1.57
N PRO A 316 -37.51 17.35 -1.49
CA PRO A 316 -37.16 16.05 -2.06
C PRO A 316 -38.01 14.97 -1.39
N ARG A 317 -38.50 13.98 -2.16
CA ARG A 317 -39.13 12.80 -1.56
C ARG A 317 -38.11 12.17 -0.61
N LEU A 318 -38.52 11.94 0.64
CA LEU A 318 -37.74 11.20 1.61
C LEU A 318 -37.39 9.81 1.05
N TRP A 319 -36.22 9.30 1.43
CA TRP A 319 -35.62 8.02 1.04
C TRP A 319 -36.65 6.93 0.69
N SER A 320 -36.77 6.58 -0.60
CA SER A 320 -37.86 5.72 -1.10
C SER A 320 -37.42 4.30 -1.47
N ALA A 321 -36.15 4.10 -1.81
CA ALA A 321 -35.61 2.80 -2.20
C ALA A 321 -34.08 2.75 -2.10
N GLU A 322 -33.54 1.55 -1.84
CA GLU A 322 -32.13 1.24 -2.11
C GLU A 322 -31.99 0.76 -3.55
N GLN A 323 -30.86 1.04 -4.20
CA GLN A 323 -30.58 0.54 -5.55
C GLN A 323 -29.28 -0.27 -5.59
N ILE A 324 -29.37 -1.48 -6.12
CA ILE A 324 -28.20 -2.33 -6.38
C ILE A 324 -27.95 -2.31 -7.89
N THR A 325 -26.75 -1.88 -8.29
CA THR A 325 -26.34 -1.79 -9.70
C THR A 325 -25.23 -2.78 -9.99
N ASN A 326 -25.42 -3.61 -11.01
CA ASN A 326 -24.37 -4.47 -11.54
C ASN A 326 -23.46 -3.64 -12.47
N THR A 327 -22.25 -3.33 -12.02
CA THR A 327 -21.25 -2.58 -12.81
C THR A 327 -20.36 -3.47 -13.67
N HIS A 328 -20.56 -4.80 -13.67
CA HIS A 328 -19.89 -5.69 -14.62
C HIS A 328 -20.40 -5.45 -16.04
N PHE A 329 -19.51 -5.58 -17.03
CA PHE A 329 -19.83 -5.38 -18.46
C PHE A 329 -20.38 -6.63 -19.15
N TYR A 330 -20.04 -7.83 -18.64
CA TYR A 330 -20.35 -9.09 -19.31
C TYR A 330 -20.97 -10.16 -18.40
N GLU A 331 -20.78 -10.03 -17.09
CA GLU A 331 -21.24 -11.02 -16.12
C GLU A 331 -22.54 -10.57 -15.45
N THR A 332 -23.48 -11.49 -15.36
CA THR A 332 -24.68 -11.33 -14.54
C THR A 332 -24.35 -11.60 -13.07
N THR A 333 -25.28 -11.31 -12.17
CA THR A 333 -25.12 -11.62 -10.75
C THR A 333 -25.40 -13.09 -10.37
N GLN A 334 -25.54 -14.01 -11.34
CA GLN A 334 -25.94 -15.41 -11.08
C GLN A 334 -24.98 -16.16 -10.13
N GLY A 335 -23.68 -15.82 -10.20
CA GLY A 335 -22.64 -16.43 -9.37
C GLY A 335 -22.48 -15.80 -7.98
N LEU A 336 -23.35 -14.87 -7.60
CA LEU A 336 -23.23 -14.09 -6.36
C LEU A 336 -24.37 -14.38 -5.38
N GLU A 337 -24.01 -14.46 -4.09
CA GLU A 337 -24.95 -14.41 -2.99
C GLU A 337 -24.93 -13.02 -2.37
N PHE A 338 -26.11 -12.40 -2.26
CA PHE A 338 -26.27 -11.14 -1.54
C PHE A 338 -26.78 -11.42 -0.13
N SER A 339 -26.22 -10.70 0.83
CA SER A 339 -26.64 -10.74 2.23
C SER A 339 -26.74 -9.33 2.78
N TRP A 340 -27.57 -9.16 3.81
CA TRP A 340 -27.74 -7.91 4.52
C TRP A 340 -27.51 -8.10 6.01
N SER A 341 -27.03 -7.06 6.69
CA SER A 341 -26.96 -6.98 8.15
C SER A 341 -27.33 -5.57 8.60
N ALA A 342 -28.25 -5.45 9.53
CA ALA A 342 -28.64 -4.19 10.14
C ALA A 342 -28.07 -4.09 11.55
N HIS A 343 -27.50 -2.93 11.87
CA HIS A 343 -26.97 -2.60 13.19
C HIS A 343 -27.66 -1.35 13.73
N GLY A 344 -27.92 -1.31 15.03
CA GLY A 344 -28.41 -0.17 15.79
C GLY A 344 -27.43 0.10 16.92
N ASP A 345 -26.89 1.32 17.00
CA ASP A 345 -25.88 1.71 18.01
C ASP A 345 -24.69 0.74 18.09
N GLY A 346 -24.31 0.16 16.95
CA GLY A 346 -23.20 -0.80 16.83
C GLY A 346 -23.59 -2.27 17.06
N TYR A 347 -24.81 -2.55 17.51
CA TYR A 347 -25.30 -3.92 17.77
C TYR A 347 -26.12 -4.45 16.63
N LYS A 348 -25.93 -5.72 16.34
CA LYS A 348 -26.66 -6.41 15.29
C LYS A 348 -28.15 -6.53 15.64
N LEU A 349 -29.01 -5.82 14.92
CA LEU A 349 -30.46 -5.94 15.00
C LEU A 349 -30.95 -7.18 14.26
N GLY A 350 -30.26 -7.54 13.17
CA GLY A 350 -30.57 -8.74 12.39
C GLY A 350 -29.74 -8.83 11.11
N SER A 351 -29.81 -9.99 10.45
CA SER A 351 -29.16 -10.24 9.16
C SER A 351 -29.85 -11.35 8.42
N GLY A 352 -29.63 -11.44 7.12
CA GLY A 352 -30.07 -12.58 6.34
C GLY A 352 -29.55 -12.55 4.91
N ILE A 353 -29.94 -13.56 4.14
CA ILE A 353 -29.78 -13.54 2.69
C ILE A 353 -30.72 -12.48 2.12
N LEU A 354 -30.23 -11.73 1.14
CA LEU A 354 -31.00 -10.75 0.37
C LEU A 354 -31.36 -11.39 -0.98
N PRO A 355 -32.57 -11.94 -1.15
CA PRO A 355 -32.97 -12.50 -2.44
C PRO A 355 -33.12 -11.37 -3.46
N LEU A 356 -32.31 -11.41 -4.52
CA LEU A 356 -32.38 -10.50 -5.64
C LEU A 356 -32.70 -11.27 -6.92
N PRO A 357 -33.42 -10.68 -7.88
CA PRO A 357 -33.48 -11.24 -9.22
C PRO A 357 -32.08 -11.24 -9.85
N LEU A 358 -31.93 -11.99 -10.94
CA LEU A 358 -30.74 -11.89 -11.77
C LEU A 358 -30.60 -10.46 -12.30
N ILE A 359 -29.48 -9.80 -12.01
CA ILE A 359 -29.19 -8.45 -12.49
C ILE A 359 -28.22 -8.56 -13.66
N GLU A 360 -28.72 -8.25 -14.85
CA GLU A 360 -27.93 -8.21 -16.08
C GLU A 360 -26.79 -7.16 -16.01
N PRO A 361 -25.72 -7.30 -16.81
CA PRO A 361 -24.66 -6.31 -16.91
C PRO A 361 -25.19 -4.88 -17.10
N GLN A 362 -24.64 -3.93 -16.35
CA GLN A 362 -25.01 -2.50 -16.40
C GLN A 362 -26.48 -2.21 -16.05
N LYS A 363 -27.20 -3.16 -15.44
CA LYS A 363 -28.58 -2.96 -14.95
C LYS A 363 -28.62 -2.81 -13.44
N SER A 364 -29.77 -2.33 -12.96
CA SER A 364 -30.01 -2.09 -11.55
C SER A 364 -31.32 -2.69 -11.08
N PHE A 365 -31.38 -3.01 -9.80
CA PHE A 365 -32.59 -3.44 -9.10
C PHE A 365 -32.85 -2.52 -7.91
N SER A 366 -34.09 -2.04 -7.80
CA SER A 366 -34.52 -1.17 -6.69
C SER A 366 -35.29 -1.97 -5.65
N ILE A 367 -34.91 -1.81 -4.39
CA ILE A 367 -35.56 -2.41 -3.23
C ILE A 367 -36.42 -1.34 -2.57
N GLU A 368 -37.73 -1.53 -2.58
CA GLU A 368 -38.67 -0.62 -1.93
C GLU A 368 -38.48 -0.65 -0.41
N TRP A 369 -38.38 0.52 0.21
CA TRP A 369 -37.98 0.69 1.60
C TRP A 369 -38.85 -0.08 2.60
N LYS A 370 -40.19 0.01 2.49
CA LYS A 370 -41.11 -0.60 3.48
C LYS A 370 -41.20 -2.12 3.34
N SER A 371 -40.90 -2.64 2.16
CA SER A 371 -40.89 -4.07 1.84
C SER A 371 -39.54 -4.74 2.15
N ALA A 372 -38.51 -3.95 2.49
CA ALA A 372 -37.18 -4.46 2.74
C ALA A 372 -37.11 -5.27 4.05
N PRO A 373 -36.28 -6.34 4.12
CA PRO A 373 -36.26 -7.25 5.27
C PRO A 373 -35.74 -6.60 6.57
N TRP A 374 -34.98 -5.50 6.47
CA TRP A 374 -34.52 -4.73 7.63
C TRP A 374 -35.55 -3.71 8.12
N TYR A 375 -36.61 -3.40 7.37
CA TYR A 375 -37.57 -2.35 7.71
C TYR A 375 -38.31 -2.59 9.05
N PRO A 376 -38.79 -3.82 9.38
CA PRO A 376 -39.41 -4.08 10.68
C PRO A 376 -38.43 -3.92 11.86
N LEU A 377 -37.17 -4.32 11.67
CA LEU A 377 -36.11 -4.17 12.67
C LEU A 377 -35.77 -2.70 12.89
N TRP A 378 -35.61 -1.95 11.80
CA TRP A 378 -35.45 -0.50 11.85
C TRP A 378 -36.64 0.09 12.59
N THR A 379 -37.89 -0.20 12.22
CA THR A 379 -39.13 0.39 12.78
C THR A 379 -39.36 0.08 14.27
N SER A 380 -39.00 -1.11 14.75
CA SER A 380 -39.19 -1.52 16.15
C SER A 380 -38.04 -1.15 17.08
N SER A 381 -36.86 -0.87 16.54
CA SER A 381 -35.69 -0.48 17.32
C SER A 381 -35.77 0.94 17.89
N PHE A 382 -35.10 1.13 19.03
CA PHE A 382 -34.93 2.37 19.76
C PHE A 382 -33.51 2.96 19.68
N ALA A 383 -32.64 2.35 18.87
CA ALA A 383 -31.29 2.87 18.62
C ALA A 383 -31.33 4.33 18.09
N GLU A 384 -30.28 5.09 18.39
CA GLU A 384 -30.10 6.45 17.87
C GLU A 384 -29.55 6.43 16.44
N GLU A 385 -28.58 5.56 16.17
CA GLU A 385 -27.97 5.39 14.86
C GLU A 385 -28.23 4.00 14.28
N TYR A 386 -28.45 3.96 12.96
CA TYR A 386 -28.76 2.73 12.23
C TYR A 386 -27.85 2.57 11.03
N PHE A 387 -27.26 1.38 10.88
CA PHE A 387 -26.40 1.06 9.75
C PHE A 387 -26.87 -0.22 9.07
N LEU A 388 -27.08 -0.15 7.76
CA LEU A 388 -27.37 -1.30 6.91
C LEU A 388 -26.13 -1.62 6.10
N THR A 389 -25.69 -2.87 6.15
CA THR A 389 -24.59 -3.38 5.34
C THR A 389 -25.13 -4.40 4.35
N ILE A 390 -24.85 -4.21 3.07
CA ILE A 390 -25.14 -5.18 2.00
C ILE A 390 -23.80 -5.75 1.52
N THR A 391 -23.70 -7.07 1.42
CA THR A 391 -22.48 -7.79 1.05
C THR A 391 -22.79 -8.78 -0.08
N ALA A 392 -21.96 -8.77 -1.12
CA ALA A 392 -21.99 -9.75 -2.21
C ALA A 392 -20.80 -10.71 -2.09
N LYS A 393 -21.07 -12.01 -2.13
CA LYS A 393 -20.07 -13.09 -2.03
C LYS A 393 -20.12 -14.02 -3.23
N LEU A 394 -18.98 -14.60 -3.60
CA LEU A 394 -18.93 -15.66 -4.62
C LEU A 394 -19.60 -16.94 -4.11
N LEU A 395 -20.50 -17.52 -4.90
CA LEU A 395 -21.12 -18.82 -4.61
C LEU A 395 -20.18 -20.00 -4.85
N HIS A 396 -19.28 -19.87 -5.83
CA HIS A 396 -18.40 -20.94 -6.27
C HIS A 396 -16.93 -20.47 -6.31
N SER A 397 -16.00 -21.41 -6.13
CA SER A 397 -14.57 -21.08 -6.22
C SER A 397 -14.21 -20.80 -7.67
N THR A 398 -13.38 -19.79 -7.90
CA THR A 398 -12.77 -19.48 -9.19
C THR A 398 -11.35 -20.04 -9.24
N LYS A 399 -10.65 -19.82 -10.35
CA LYS A 399 -9.23 -20.18 -10.47
C LYS A 399 -8.32 -19.39 -9.53
N TRP A 400 -8.77 -18.24 -9.01
CA TRP A 400 -7.96 -17.27 -8.27
C TRP A 400 -8.45 -17.04 -6.83
N VAL A 401 -9.71 -17.33 -6.51
CA VAL A 401 -10.30 -17.11 -5.19
C VAL A 401 -11.30 -18.21 -4.82
N LYS A 402 -11.40 -18.55 -3.52
CA LYS A 402 -12.34 -19.56 -3.00
C LYS A 402 -13.79 -19.03 -2.94
N ALA A 403 -14.75 -19.93 -2.99
CA ALA A 403 -16.16 -19.63 -2.68
C ALA A 403 -16.29 -18.95 -1.31
N GLY A 404 -17.27 -18.06 -1.17
CA GLY A 404 -17.54 -17.27 0.04
C GLY A 404 -16.74 -15.97 0.16
N HIS A 405 -15.80 -15.70 -0.75
CA HIS A 405 -15.07 -14.44 -0.79
C HIS A 405 -16.00 -13.26 -1.09
N VAL A 406 -15.82 -12.17 -0.32
CA VAL A 406 -16.58 -10.93 -0.46
C VAL A 406 -16.02 -10.14 -1.63
N ILE A 407 -16.84 -9.93 -2.66
CA ILE A 407 -16.47 -9.13 -3.85
C ILE A 407 -16.81 -7.66 -3.63
N SER A 408 -17.88 -7.40 -2.86
CA SER A 408 -18.32 -6.04 -2.53
C SER A 408 -19.04 -6.02 -1.20
N SER A 409 -18.80 -4.96 -0.42
CA SER A 409 -19.52 -4.68 0.82
C SER A 409 -19.69 -3.18 0.99
N THR A 410 -20.93 -2.73 1.14
CA THR A 410 -21.28 -1.32 1.30
C THR A 410 -22.12 -1.17 2.56
N GLN A 411 -21.80 -0.18 3.37
CA GLN A 411 -22.60 0.20 4.53
C GLN A 411 -23.20 1.60 4.32
N VAL A 412 -24.50 1.71 4.58
CA VAL A 412 -25.24 2.97 4.53
C VAL A 412 -25.82 3.27 5.91
N GLN A 413 -25.81 4.53 6.30
CA GLN A 413 -26.53 4.99 7.50
C GLN A 413 -28.00 5.18 7.13
N LEU A 414 -28.89 4.49 7.84
CA LEU A 414 -30.33 4.62 7.64
C LEU A 414 -30.86 5.87 8.35
N PRO A 415 -32.02 6.42 7.93
CA PRO A 415 -32.60 7.61 8.54
C PRO A 415 -32.78 7.46 10.05
N SER A 416 -32.34 8.48 10.80
CA SER A 416 -32.65 8.58 12.23
C SER A 416 -34.15 8.78 12.42
N LYS A 417 -34.70 8.20 13.49
CA LYS A 417 -36.09 8.42 13.91
C LYS A 417 -36.24 9.47 15.01
N ARG A 418 -35.13 9.91 15.60
CA ARG A 418 -35.11 10.77 16.77
C ARG A 418 -34.17 11.94 16.51
N GLU A 419 -34.52 13.09 17.07
CA GLU A 419 -33.56 14.17 17.18
C GLU A 419 -32.40 13.71 18.07
N ILE A 420 -31.18 14.04 17.67
CA ILE A 420 -29.99 13.71 18.45
C ILE A 420 -30.05 14.56 19.71
N VAL A 421 -30.20 13.91 20.85
CA VAL A 421 -30.16 14.59 22.15
C VAL A 421 -28.72 14.60 22.64
N PRO A 422 -28.18 15.74 23.10
CA PRO A 422 -26.83 15.79 23.63
C PRO A 422 -26.62 14.74 24.73
N HIS A 423 -25.53 13.99 24.64
CA HIS A 423 -25.18 13.02 25.67
C HIS A 423 -24.88 13.75 26.97
N VAL A 424 -25.66 13.43 28.01
CA VAL A 424 -25.52 14.01 29.34
C VAL A 424 -25.46 12.90 30.38
N ILE A 425 -24.66 13.11 31.41
CA ILE A 425 -24.61 12.18 32.54
C ILE A 425 -25.91 12.36 33.34
N LYS A 426 -26.69 11.29 33.49
CA LYS A 426 -27.81 11.29 34.46
C LYS A 426 -27.19 11.38 35.85
N THR A 427 -27.37 12.52 36.51
CA THR A 427 -26.89 12.75 37.87
C THR A 427 -27.46 11.68 38.80
N LYS A 428 -26.64 10.68 39.14
CA LYS A 428 -26.88 9.84 40.31
C LYS A 428 -26.44 10.67 41.52
N GLU A 429 -27.22 10.64 42.60
CA GLU A 429 -26.92 11.32 43.89
C GLU A 429 -25.69 10.74 44.61
N ALA A 430 -24.74 10.16 43.88
CA ALA A 430 -23.51 9.64 44.43
C ALA A 430 -22.69 10.79 45.03
N THR A 431 -22.28 10.64 46.28
CA THR A 431 -21.40 11.57 46.96
C THR A 431 -19.95 11.08 46.91
N PHE A 432 -19.02 12.02 47.04
CA PHE A 432 -17.58 11.75 47.08
C PHE A 432 -16.92 12.57 48.18
N ILE A 433 -15.66 12.24 48.48
CA ILE A 433 -14.79 13.01 49.36
C ILE A 433 -13.80 13.77 48.48
N GLY A 434 -13.85 15.11 48.55
CA GLY A 434 -12.94 16.00 47.84
C GLY A 434 -11.98 16.69 48.81
N GLU A 435 -10.69 16.40 48.70
CA GLU A 435 -9.63 16.93 49.54
C GLU A 435 -8.68 17.81 48.70
N ILE A 436 -8.26 18.93 49.28
CA ILE A 436 -7.20 19.77 48.70
C ILE A 436 -5.94 19.51 49.51
N LEU A 437 -4.94 18.93 48.88
CA LEU A 437 -3.67 18.54 49.51
C LEU A 437 -2.53 19.23 48.78
N GLY A 438 -2.09 20.38 49.31
CA GLY A 438 -1.08 21.22 48.67
C GLY A 438 -1.52 21.66 47.27
N ASP A 439 -0.76 21.24 46.26
CA ASP A 439 -1.03 21.53 44.84
C ASP A 439 -1.95 20.51 44.16
N THR A 440 -2.61 19.62 44.92
CA THR A 440 -3.47 18.56 44.35
C THR A 440 -4.91 18.65 44.85
N ILE A 441 -5.84 18.37 43.94
CA ILE A 441 -7.25 18.17 44.22
C ILE A 441 -7.52 16.68 44.07
N LYS A 442 -7.69 16.00 45.20
CA LYS A 442 -8.02 14.58 45.24
C LYS A 442 -9.53 14.43 45.40
N VAL A 443 -10.15 13.68 44.49
CA VAL A 443 -11.57 13.35 44.50
C VAL A 443 -11.69 11.84 44.56
N SER A 444 -12.42 11.30 45.52
CA SER A 444 -12.52 9.84 45.69
C SER A 444 -13.85 9.41 46.28
N GLN A 445 -14.27 8.18 45.97
CA GLN A 445 -15.41 7.54 46.60
C GLN A 445 -14.98 6.24 47.26
N GLN A 446 -14.66 6.32 48.56
CA GLN A 446 -14.16 5.19 49.35
C GLN A 446 -13.00 4.48 48.62
N ASN A 447 -13.16 3.18 48.34
CA ASN A 447 -12.20 2.37 47.59
C ASN A 447 -12.62 2.13 46.14
N LEU A 448 -13.74 2.70 45.66
CA LEU A 448 -14.26 2.42 44.31
C LEU A 448 -13.42 3.11 43.24
N TRP A 449 -13.10 4.39 43.45
CA TRP A 449 -12.25 5.16 42.54
C TRP A 449 -11.58 6.35 43.24
N GLU A 450 -10.44 6.77 42.69
CA GLU A 450 -9.65 7.93 43.11
C GLU A 450 -9.15 8.67 41.87
N ILE A 451 -9.41 9.98 41.80
CA ILE A 451 -8.96 10.88 40.74
C ILE A 451 -8.16 12.00 41.38
N ILE A 452 -6.96 12.27 40.84
CA ILE A 452 -6.09 13.34 41.32
C ILE A 452 -5.85 14.31 40.17
N LEU A 453 -6.26 15.56 40.37
CA LEU A 453 -5.93 16.68 39.52
C LEU A 453 -4.81 17.49 40.18
N ASN A 454 -3.78 17.82 39.43
CA ASN A 454 -2.66 18.63 39.89
C ASN A 454 -2.84 20.07 39.41
N VAL A 455 -2.90 21.01 40.36
CA VAL A 455 -3.18 22.43 40.11
C VAL A 455 -1.98 23.11 39.42
N LYS A 456 -0.75 22.62 39.63
CA LYS A 456 0.45 23.16 38.97
C LYS A 456 0.56 22.77 37.50
N THR A 457 0.14 21.55 37.15
CA THR A 457 0.13 21.08 35.76
C THR A 457 -1.22 21.27 35.09
N GLY A 458 -2.27 21.58 35.86
CA GLY A 458 -3.63 21.77 35.39
C GLY A 458 -4.33 20.49 34.93
N ALA A 459 -3.69 19.32 35.02
CA ALA A 459 -4.14 18.07 34.42
C ALA A 459 -4.63 17.05 35.46
N VAL A 460 -5.51 16.14 35.04
CA VAL A 460 -5.80 14.90 35.75
C VAL A 460 -4.63 13.95 35.55
N GLU A 461 -3.84 13.69 36.59
CA GLU A 461 -2.57 12.95 36.50
C GLU A 461 -2.66 11.50 36.98
N SER A 462 -3.64 11.19 37.81
CA SER A 462 -3.82 9.84 38.34
C SER A 462 -5.29 9.48 38.40
N TRP A 463 -5.58 8.25 37.98
CA TRP A 463 -6.89 7.64 38.08
C TRP A 463 -6.71 6.19 38.55
N LYS A 464 -7.36 5.85 39.66
CA LYS A 464 -7.45 4.48 40.17
C LYS A 464 -8.88 4.01 40.24
N VAL A 465 -9.09 2.73 40.00
CA VAL A 465 -10.38 2.04 40.14
C VAL A 465 -10.15 0.78 40.96
N GLU A 466 -10.82 0.67 42.10
CA GLU A 466 -10.64 -0.44 43.07
C GLU A 466 -9.17 -0.73 43.42
N GLY A 467 -8.36 0.33 43.48
CA GLY A 467 -6.93 0.26 43.78
C GLY A 467 -6.02 -0.01 42.57
N VAL A 468 -6.58 -0.35 41.40
CA VAL A 468 -5.83 -0.54 40.15
C VAL A 468 -5.52 0.83 39.54
N SER A 469 -4.25 1.12 39.28
CA SER A 469 -3.82 2.34 38.58
C SER A 469 -4.07 2.21 37.09
N LEU A 470 -4.80 3.17 36.51
CA LEU A 470 -5.15 3.15 35.09
C LEU A 470 -4.21 3.98 34.22
N MET A 471 -3.65 5.06 34.76
CA MET A 471 -2.89 6.06 34.02
C MET A 471 -1.44 6.18 34.52
N THR A 472 -0.52 6.47 33.61
CA THR A 472 0.89 6.77 33.91
C THR A 472 1.25 8.23 33.62
N LYS A 473 0.54 8.89 32.71
CA LYS A 473 0.64 10.35 32.46
C LYS A 473 -0.74 10.97 32.28
N GLY A 474 -0.86 12.21 32.72
CA GLY A 474 -2.12 12.95 32.73
C GLY A 474 -2.65 13.35 31.36
N ILE A 475 -3.86 13.90 31.36
CA ILE A 475 -4.57 14.33 30.15
C ILE A 475 -4.15 15.74 29.76
N PHE A 476 -3.50 15.87 28.61
CA PHE A 476 -3.06 17.16 28.06
C PHE A 476 -3.65 17.39 26.66
N PRO A 477 -3.86 18.65 26.25
CA PRO A 477 -4.14 18.95 24.84
C PRO A 477 -3.03 18.40 23.93
N CYS A 478 -3.37 18.01 22.70
CA CYS A 478 -2.40 17.55 21.71
C CYS A 478 -2.70 18.14 20.32
N PHE A 479 -1.64 18.63 19.66
CA PHE A 479 -1.69 19.23 18.32
C PHE A 479 -0.65 18.64 17.36
N TRP A 480 -0.01 17.53 17.71
CA TRP A 480 1.08 16.92 16.94
C TRP A 480 0.80 15.46 16.61
N ARG A 481 1.28 15.01 15.44
CA ARG A 481 1.29 13.61 15.03
C ARG A 481 2.66 13.23 14.49
N ALA A 482 3.00 11.94 14.49
CA ALA A 482 4.22 11.48 13.86
C ALA A 482 4.11 11.66 12.34
N PRO A 483 5.00 12.41 11.66
CA PRO A 483 4.80 12.75 10.25
C PRO A 483 4.87 11.51 9.36
N THR A 484 3.90 11.37 8.46
CA THR A 484 3.88 10.35 7.40
C THR A 484 4.82 10.73 6.25
N ASP A 485 5.05 9.83 5.29
CA ASP A 485 5.83 10.17 4.09
C ASP A 485 5.19 11.31 3.28
N ASN A 486 3.85 11.35 3.19
CA ASN A 486 3.12 12.44 2.55
C ASN A 486 3.30 13.77 3.29
N ASP A 487 3.39 13.76 4.62
CA ASP A 487 3.66 14.97 5.40
C ASP A 487 5.07 15.51 5.15
N LYS A 488 6.04 14.63 4.88
CA LYS A 488 7.45 14.95 4.61
C LYS A 488 7.71 15.34 3.15
N GLY A 489 6.82 14.97 2.23
CA GLY A 489 6.92 15.27 0.79
C GLY A 489 6.84 16.76 0.47
N GLY A 490 7.76 17.26 -0.37
CA GLY A 490 7.77 18.66 -0.82
C GLY A 490 8.91 19.53 -0.28
N GLY A 491 9.84 18.97 0.49
CA GLY A 491 10.98 19.71 1.01
C GLY A 491 10.53 20.86 1.91
N ASP A 492 10.94 22.09 1.61
CA ASP A 492 10.62 23.27 2.43
C ASP A 492 9.12 23.62 2.44
N SER A 493 8.35 23.22 1.42
CA SER A 493 6.90 23.45 1.36
C SER A 493 6.07 22.34 2.01
N SER A 494 6.69 21.22 2.40
CA SER A 494 6.00 20.09 3.03
C SER A 494 5.27 20.49 4.31
N TYR A 495 4.18 19.80 4.65
CA TYR A 495 3.48 20.05 5.92
C TYR A 495 4.41 19.89 7.12
N PHE A 496 5.27 18.86 7.11
CA PHE A 496 6.26 18.64 8.15
C PHE A 496 7.20 19.84 8.32
N SER A 497 7.80 20.34 7.22
CA SER A 497 8.68 21.52 7.27
C SER A 497 7.95 22.75 7.79
N LEU A 498 6.71 22.98 7.35
CA LEU A 498 5.88 24.10 7.83
C LEU A 498 5.54 23.97 9.32
N TRP A 499 5.22 22.78 9.80
CA TRP A 499 4.95 22.53 11.21
C TRP A 499 6.20 22.72 12.09
N LYS A 500 7.36 22.25 11.62
CA LYS A 500 8.66 22.46 12.30
C LYS A 500 9.04 23.93 12.35
N ALA A 501 8.86 24.67 11.25
CA ALA A 501 9.08 26.12 11.20
C ALA A 501 8.14 26.87 12.17
N ALA A 502 6.89 26.40 12.29
CA ALA A 502 5.91 26.90 13.25
C ALA A 502 6.10 26.34 14.69
N ARG A 503 7.10 25.48 14.92
CA ARG A 503 7.46 24.88 16.22
C ARG A 503 6.37 24.01 16.86
N ILE A 504 5.41 23.52 16.09
CA ILE A 504 4.29 22.69 16.57
C ILE A 504 4.79 21.35 17.13
N ASP A 505 5.85 20.79 16.56
CA ASP A 505 6.53 19.56 17.00
C ASP A 505 7.16 19.64 18.40
N SER A 506 7.39 20.87 18.88
CA SER A 506 8.14 21.15 20.09
C SER A 506 7.28 21.80 21.17
N LEU A 507 5.95 21.76 21.04
CA LEU A 507 5.04 22.33 22.01
C LEU A 507 5.22 21.71 23.39
N ASN A 508 5.21 22.57 24.40
CA ASN A 508 5.09 22.23 25.81
C ASN A 508 3.91 23.00 26.39
N TYR A 509 3.18 22.40 27.31
CA TYR A 509 2.00 23.02 27.90
C TYR A 509 2.33 23.53 29.28
N ILE A 510 2.21 24.85 29.47
CA ILE A 510 2.32 25.49 30.78
C ILE A 510 0.93 25.88 31.28
N THR A 511 0.71 25.71 32.57
CA THR A 511 -0.55 26.11 33.21
C THR A 511 -0.48 27.58 33.60
N LYS A 512 -1.28 28.41 32.94
CA LYS A 512 -1.45 29.84 33.24
C LYS A 512 -2.30 30.04 34.49
N SER A 513 -3.35 29.24 34.64
CA SER A 513 -4.20 29.23 35.83
C SER A 513 -4.89 27.88 35.99
N CYS A 514 -5.19 27.50 37.23
CA CYS A 514 -6.01 26.34 37.56
C CYS A 514 -6.75 26.62 38.87
N SER A 515 -8.08 26.54 38.86
CA SER A 515 -8.89 26.87 40.03
C SER A 515 -10.21 26.11 40.08
N ILE A 516 -10.69 25.82 41.29
CA ILE A 516 -12.01 25.25 41.51
C ILE A 516 -13.05 26.35 41.27
N GLN A 517 -13.94 26.14 40.30
CA GLN A 517 -15.07 27.02 40.03
C GLN A 517 -16.29 26.68 40.89
N THR A 518 -16.53 25.38 41.12
CA THR A 518 -17.70 24.90 41.86
C THR A 518 -17.36 23.61 42.57
N LYS A 519 -17.82 23.47 43.82
CA LYS A 519 -17.73 22.23 44.59
C LYS A 519 -19.05 22.01 45.32
N THR A 520 -19.67 20.87 45.07
CA THR A 520 -20.83 20.36 45.80
C THR A 520 -20.51 18.97 46.34
N ASP A 521 -21.46 18.33 47.01
CA ASP A 521 -21.31 16.94 47.45
C ASP A 521 -21.37 15.94 46.27
N HIS A 522 -21.78 16.40 45.08
CA HIS A 522 -22.04 15.56 43.90
C HIS A 522 -21.16 15.85 42.69
N LEU A 523 -20.58 17.05 42.60
CA LEU A 523 -19.56 17.37 41.59
C LEU A 523 -18.47 18.34 42.07
N VAL A 524 -17.30 18.28 41.42
CA VAL A 524 -16.28 19.33 41.43
C VAL A 524 -16.04 19.81 40.01
N ARG A 525 -16.11 21.12 39.79
CA ARG A 525 -15.76 21.78 38.53
C ARG A 525 -14.45 22.56 38.70
N VAL A 526 -13.44 22.22 37.91
CA VAL A 526 -12.11 22.85 37.90
C VAL A 526 -11.88 23.45 36.52
N ALA A 527 -11.48 24.72 36.46
CA ALA A 527 -11.07 25.36 35.22
C ALA A 527 -9.56 25.54 35.21
N ALA A 528 -8.92 25.11 34.12
CA ALA A 528 -7.51 25.28 33.84
C ALA A 528 -7.33 26.03 32.52
N VAL A 529 -6.30 26.87 32.44
CA VAL A 529 -5.88 27.53 31.20
C VAL A 529 -4.46 27.10 30.89
N PHE A 530 -4.27 26.45 29.74
CA PHE A 530 -2.96 26.04 29.24
C PHE A 530 -2.48 27.01 28.16
N LEU A 531 -1.17 27.22 28.12
CA LEU A 531 -0.48 27.85 27.00
C LEU A 531 0.43 26.82 26.35
N GLY A 532 0.16 26.50 25.08
CA GLY A 532 1.05 25.74 24.22
C GLY A 532 2.19 26.65 23.75
N VAL A 533 3.36 26.47 24.34
CA VAL A 533 4.57 27.26 24.08
C VAL A 533 5.63 26.37 23.43
N PRO A 534 6.39 26.85 22.44
CA PRO A 534 7.56 26.11 21.96
C PRO A 534 8.54 25.85 23.10
N LYS A 535 9.18 24.67 23.10
CA LYS A 535 10.36 24.45 23.95
C LYS A 535 11.43 25.49 23.59
N SER A 536 11.77 26.37 24.54
CA SER A 536 12.78 27.41 24.38
C SER A 536 14.19 26.81 24.43
N GLU A 537 15.08 27.28 23.56
CA GLU A 537 16.51 27.33 23.89
C GLU A 537 16.70 28.38 24.98
N GLU A 538 17.54 28.11 25.98
CA GLU A 538 17.73 29.00 27.14
C GLU A 538 17.99 30.46 26.70
N GLY A 539 17.08 31.41 27.01
CA GLY A 539 17.42 32.83 27.04
C GLY A 539 16.53 33.89 26.37
N SER A 540 15.31 33.63 25.86
CA SER A 540 14.47 34.76 25.39
C SER A 540 12.94 34.55 25.41
N LEU A 541 12.23 35.68 25.59
CA LEU A 541 10.79 35.91 25.78
C LEU A 541 10.19 35.35 27.08
N SER A 542 9.23 36.09 27.65
CA SER A 542 8.39 35.54 28.72
C SER A 542 7.55 34.40 28.11
N LYS A 543 7.43 33.27 28.82
CA LYS A 543 6.78 32.06 28.27
C LYS A 543 5.35 32.36 27.76
N GLU A 544 4.67 33.33 28.35
CA GLU A 544 3.31 33.71 27.99
C GLU A 544 3.21 34.49 26.66
N GLU A 545 4.18 35.35 26.35
CA GLU A 545 4.22 36.10 25.07
C GLU A 545 4.56 35.21 23.88
N SER A 546 5.16 34.04 24.12
CA SER A 546 5.50 33.04 23.11
C SER A 546 4.43 31.98 22.86
N ALA A 547 3.26 32.09 23.50
CA ALA A 547 2.19 31.11 23.37
C ALA A 547 1.65 31.06 21.94
N LEU A 548 1.72 29.88 21.33
CA LEU A 548 1.16 29.64 20.00
C LEU A 548 -0.31 29.25 20.06
N ILE A 549 -0.72 28.62 21.16
CA ILE A 549 -2.09 28.14 21.35
C ILE A 549 -2.50 28.38 22.81
N GLU A 550 -3.62 29.05 23.04
CA GLU A 550 -4.25 29.13 24.37
C GLU A 550 -5.39 28.11 24.45
N ILE A 551 -5.49 27.36 25.55
CA ILE A 551 -6.50 26.32 25.72
C ILE A 551 -7.20 26.48 27.07
N ASP A 552 -8.50 26.75 27.07
CA ASP A 552 -9.31 26.61 28.27
C ASP A 552 -9.80 25.18 28.40
N VAL A 553 -9.56 24.58 29.55
CA VAL A 553 -10.06 23.25 29.89
C VAL A 553 -10.92 23.33 31.14
N ILE A 554 -12.10 22.74 31.07
CA ILE A 554 -12.99 22.59 32.21
C ILE A 554 -13.12 21.10 32.50
N TYR A 555 -12.67 20.70 33.69
CA TYR A 555 -12.89 19.36 34.24
C TYR A 555 -14.11 19.39 35.15
N THR A 556 -15.12 18.58 34.84
CA THR A 556 -16.26 18.33 35.73
C THR A 556 -16.21 16.90 36.22
N ILE A 557 -15.83 16.72 37.48
CA ILE A 557 -15.70 15.41 38.14
C ILE A 557 -16.99 15.15 38.93
N TYR A 558 -17.71 14.07 38.61
CA TYR A 558 -18.95 13.68 39.27
C TYR A 558 -18.70 12.62 40.35
N GLY A 559 -19.63 12.50 41.30
CA GLY A 559 -19.58 11.45 42.34
C GLY A 559 -19.71 10.01 41.83
N SER A 560 -19.98 9.80 40.54
CA SER A 560 -19.88 8.50 39.87
C SER A 560 -18.44 8.11 39.49
N GLY A 561 -17.50 9.05 39.59
CA GLY A 561 -16.16 8.93 39.01
C GLY A 561 -16.08 9.41 37.57
N ASP A 562 -17.19 9.85 36.95
CA ASP A 562 -17.16 10.44 35.62
C ASP A 562 -16.38 11.76 35.60
N VAL A 563 -15.58 11.96 34.55
CA VAL A 563 -14.87 13.20 34.25
C VAL A 563 -15.29 13.68 32.88
N VAL A 564 -15.95 14.83 32.82
CA VAL A 564 -16.17 15.55 31.56
C VAL A 564 -15.03 16.56 31.39
N VAL A 565 -14.37 16.51 30.24
CA VAL A 565 -13.31 17.44 29.85
C VAL A 565 -13.84 18.29 28.70
N GLU A 566 -14.09 19.57 28.94
CA GLU A 566 -14.50 20.54 27.92
C GLU A 566 -13.26 21.35 27.50
N CYS A 567 -12.90 21.31 26.22
CA CYS A 567 -11.73 21.99 25.69
C CYS A 567 -12.15 23.09 24.71
N ASN A 568 -11.63 24.30 24.92
CA ASN A 568 -11.75 25.42 23.99
C ASN A 568 -10.35 25.88 23.60
N THR A 569 -9.93 25.56 22.39
CA THR A 569 -8.58 25.84 21.89
C THR A 569 -8.60 27.08 21.00
N ARG A 570 -7.64 27.98 21.17
CA ARG A 570 -7.42 29.18 20.35
C ARG A 570 -6.00 29.16 19.78
N PRO A 571 -5.78 28.49 18.64
CA PRO A 571 -4.52 28.56 17.91
C PRO A 571 -4.28 29.97 17.36
N SER A 572 -3.03 30.38 17.26
CA SER A 572 -2.64 31.63 16.59
C SER A 572 -2.92 31.53 15.09
N SER A 573 -3.49 32.57 14.48
CA SER A 573 -3.95 32.56 13.08
C SER A 573 -2.83 32.46 12.03
N ASN A 574 -1.58 32.64 12.43
CA ASN A 574 -0.40 32.51 11.58
C ASN A 574 0.14 31.08 11.52
N LEU A 575 -0.42 30.14 12.29
CA LEU A 575 -0.02 28.74 12.22
C LEU A 575 -0.48 28.12 10.89
N PRO A 576 0.30 27.19 10.32
CA PRO A 576 -0.16 26.34 9.22
C PRO A 576 -1.36 25.48 9.67
N PRO A 577 -2.05 24.80 8.74
CA PRO A 577 -3.03 23.79 9.10
C PRO A 577 -2.47 22.81 10.13
N LEU A 578 -3.26 22.50 11.16
CA LEU A 578 -2.82 21.73 12.31
C LEU A 578 -2.84 20.22 11.99
N PRO A 579 -1.87 19.43 12.48
CA PRO A 579 -1.87 17.97 12.29
C PRO A 579 -3.07 17.27 12.94
N ARG A 580 -3.41 17.71 14.16
CA ARG A 580 -4.58 17.26 14.95
C ARG A 580 -5.02 18.33 15.95
N VAL A 581 -6.22 18.15 16.50
CA VAL A 581 -6.76 18.89 17.64
C VAL A 581 -7.46 17.86 18.54
N GLY A 582 -6.86 17.58 19.69
CA GLY A 582 -7.32 16.52 20.58
C GLY A 582 -6.70 16.58 21.97
N VAL A 583 -6.74 15.45 22.65
CA VAL A 583 -6.02 15.21 23.89
C VAL A 583 -5.17 13.96 23.80
N GLU A 584 -4.08 13.95 24.58
CA GLU A 584 -3.17 12.84 24.76
C GLU A 584 -3.09 12.48 26.26
N PHE A 585 -3.00 11.19 26.55
CA PHE A 585 -2.67 10.67 27.88
C PHE A 585 -2.01 9.29 27.76
N HIS A 586 -1.41 8.82 28.86
CA HIS A 586 -0.80 7.50 28.88
C HIS A 586 -1.48 6.59 29.89
N LEU A 587 -1.80 5.38 29.44
CA LEU A 587 -2.37 4.32 30.26
C LEU A 587 -1.30 3.34 30.72
N ASP A 588 -1.53 2.71 31.87
CA ASP A 588 -0.76 1.55 32.29
C ASP A 588 -0.79 0.48 31.18
N LYS A 589 0.36 -0.15 30.91
CA LYS A 589 0.54 -1.12 29.82
C LYS A 589 -0.41 -2.31 29.90
N SER A 590 -0.96 -2.60 31.09
CA SER A 590 -1.96 -3.65 31.27
C SER A 590 -3.33 -3.32 30.67
N MET A 591 -3.63 -2.06 30.33
CA MET A 591 -4.90 -1.63 29.72
C MET A 591 -4.95 -1.92 28.21
N ASP A 592 -4.54 -3.12 27.82
CA ASP A 592 -4.25 -3.49 26.44
C ASP A 592 -5.47 -3.95 25.64
N GLN A 593 -6.60 -4.24 26.28
CA GLN A 593 -7.82 -4.69 25.63
C GLN A 593 -8.68 -3.50 25.23
N ILE A 594 -8.82 -3.29 23.92
CA ILE A 594 -9.55 -2.16 23.35
C ILE A 594 -10.86 -2.63 22.74
N LYS A 595 -11.96 -1.98 23.10
CA LYS A 595 -13.25 -2.09 22.41
C LYS A 595 -13.71 -0.71 21.98
N TRP A 596 -14.22 -0.57 20.77
CA TRP A 596 -14.72 0.72 20.30
C TRP A 596 -15.95 0.58 19.43
N TYR A 597 -16.83 1.58 19.49
CA TYR A 597 -17.92 1.76 18.53
C TYR A 597 -17.56 2.87 17.55
N GLY A 598 -17.22 2.50 16.32
CA GLY A 598 -16.76 3.42 15.28
C GLY A 598 -16.36 2.67 14.02
N ARG A 599 -15.57 3.27 13.14
CA ARG A 599 -15.08 2.58 11.93
C ARG A 599 -13.97 1.58 12.25
N GLY A 600 -13.96 0.47 11.53
CA GLY A 600 -12.98 -0.59 11.69
C GLY A 600 -13.24 -1.79 10.76
N PRO A 601 -12.60 -2.95 11.05
CA PRO A 601 -11.67 -3.19 12.16
C PRO A 601 -10.26 -2.60 11.92
N PHE A 602 -9.91 -2.32 10.66
CA PHE A 602 -8.59 -1.86 10.27
C PHE A 602 -8.44 -0.34 10.38
N GLU A 603 -7.20 0.11 10.21
CA GLU A 603 -6.80 1.50 10.27
C GLU A 603 -7.53 2.39 9.24
N CYS A 604 -8.04 3.53 9.69
CA CYS A 604 -8.68 4.50 8.82
C CYS A 604 -8.51 5.95 9.32
N TYR A 605 -8.53 6.88 8.37
CA TYR A 605 -8.36 8.32 8.57
C TYR A 605 -9.46 9.10 7.84
N PRO A 606 -9.65 10.41 8.10
CA PRO A 606 -10.78 11.18 7.58
C PRO A 606 -11.01 11.08 6.06
N ASP A 607 -9.94 11.05 5.27
CA ASP A 607 -9.93 10.92 3.81
C ASP A 607 -9.73 9.48 3.30
N ARG A 608 -9.47 8.51 4.20
CA ARG A 608 -9.27 7.09 3.88
C ARG A 608 -10.05 6.18 4.82
N LYS A 609 -11.38 6.28 4.80
CA LYS A 609 -12.27 5.51 5.70
C LYS A 609 -13.47 4.81 5.05
N ALA A 610 -13.68 4.97 3.74
CA ALA A 610 -14.86 4.46 3.05
C ALA A 610 -15.05 2.94 3.15
N ALA A 611 -13.94 2.18 3.20
CA ALA A 611 -13.97 0.72 3.34
C ALA A 611 -14.22 0.24 4.79
N ALA A 612 -14.03 1.11 5.79
CA ALA A 612 -14.14 0.76 7.19
C ALA A 612 -15.58 0.97 7.68
N HIS A 613 -16.27 -0.12 8.01
CA HIS A 613 -17.66 -0.08 8.45
C HIS A 613 -17.77 0.36 9.90
N VAL A 614 -18.86 1.04 10.25
CA VAL A 614 -19.22 1.39 11.62
C VAL A 614 -19.83 0.18 12.31
N ALA A 615 -19.20 -0.29 13.39
CA ALA A 615 -19.66 -1.38 14.27
C ALA A 615 -18.91 -1.33 15.62
N VAL A 616 -19.21 -2.27 16.52
CA VAL A 616 -18.39 -2.53 17.71
C VAL A 616 -17.28 -3.51 17.35
N TYR A 617 -16.03 -3.11 17.59
CA TYR A 617 -14.84 -3.92 17.36
C TYR A 617 -14.05 -4.12 18.65
N GLU A 618 -13.21 -5.15 18.67
CA GLU A 618 -12.33 -5.49 19.78
C GLU A 618 -10.95 -5.90 19.25
N GLN A 619 -9.88 -5.35 19.80
CA GLN A 619 -8.49 -5.67 19.48
C GLN A 619 -7.59 -5.44 20.71
N ASN A 620 -6.40 -6.06 20.73
CA ASN A 620 -5.36 -5.63 21.64
C ASN A 620 -4.59 -4.45 21.03
N VAL A 621 -4.01 -3.57 21.86
CA VAL A 621 -3.16 -2.44 21.41
C VAL A 621 -2.08 -2.91 20.42
N GLY A 622 -1.46 -4.06 20.68
CA GLY A 622 -0.41 -4.59 19.80
C GLY A 622 -0.89 -4.95 18.39
N ASP A 623 -2.15 -5.35 18.26
CA ASP A 623 -2.77 -5.73 16.98
C ASP A 623 -3.27 -4.49 16.19
N MET A 624 -3.28 -3.32 16.82
CA MET A 624 -3.63 -2.05 16.16
C MET A 624 -2.47 -1.48 15.34
N HIS A 625 -1.22 -1.84 15.67
CA HIS A 625 0.00 -1.34 15.02
C HIS A 625 0.07 -1.74 13.56
N VAL A 626 0.26 -0.76 12.68
CA VAL A 626 0.51 -1.00 11.25
C VAL A 626 2.01 -0.90 11.00
N PRO A 627 2.69 -1.99 10.60
CA PRO A 627 4.14 -2.01 10.52
C PRO A 627 4.67 -1.40 9.21
N TYR A 628 4.42 -0.11 8.99
CA TYR A 628 5.06 0.63 7.89
C TYR A 628 6.58 0.49 7.97
N ILE A 629 7.24 0.30 6.81
CA ILE A 629 8.69 0.08 6.74
C ILE A 629 9.42 1.26 7.38
N VAL A 630 9.07 2.48 6.97
CA VAL A 630 9.43 3.73 7.64
C VAL A 630 8.26 4.10 8.58
N PRO A 631 8.47 4.07 9.90
CA PRO A 631 7.43 4.45 10.87
C PRO A 631 6.92 5.90 10.72
N GLY A 632 5.65 6.10 11.09
CA GLY A 632 4.93 7.38 11.09
C GLY A 632 3.59 7.22 11.83
N GLU A 633 2.71 8.23 11.80
CA GLU A 633 1.36 8.14 12.39
C GLU A 633 0.65 6.88 11.87
N CYS A 634 0.20 6.03 12.81
CA CYS A 634 -0.47 4.78 12.49
C CYS A 634 -1.47 4.39 13.58
N SER A 635 -2.25 3.34 13.37
CA SER A 635 -3.23 2.78 14.32
C SER A 635 -4.53 3.58 14.48
N GLY A 636 -4.74 4.61 13.67
CA GLY A 636 -5.94 5.44 13.69
C GLY A 636 -7.26 4.68 13.49
N ARG A 637 -8.32 5.05 14.22
CA ARG A 637 -9.71 4.66 13.95
C ARG A 637 -10.58 5.91 13.90
N ALA A 638 -11.40 6.01 12.86
CA ALA A 638 -12.21 7.18 12.58
C ALA A 638 -13.67 7.02 13.05
N ASP A 639 -14.34 8.16 13.21
CA ASP A 639 -15.76 8.27 13.56
C ASP A 639 -16.13 7.43 14.80
N VAL A 640 -15.31 7.48 15.86
CA VAL A 640 -15.53 6.72 17.10
C VAL A 640 -16.47 7.47 18.03
N ARG A 641 -17.54 6.80 18.49
CA ARG A 641 -18.48 7.35 19.48
C ARG A 641 -17.95 7.11 20.88
N TRP A 642 -17.47 5.89 21.14
CA TRP A 642 -16.86 5.50 22.39
C TRP A 642 -15.78 4.44 22.22
N VAL A 643 -14.86 4.38 23.18
CA VAL A 643 -13.80 3.39 23.30
C VAL A 643 -13.60 3.00 24.77
N THR A 644 -13.21 1.75 25.02
CA THR A 644 -12.78 1.26 26.34
C THR A 644 -11.36 0.74 26.25
N PHE A 645 -10.57 0.98 27.29
CA PHE A 645 -9.26 0.38 27.51
C PHE A 645 -9.34 -0.38 28.82
N GLN A 646 -9.18 -1.70 28.76
CA GLN A 646 -9.32 -2.58 29.92
C GLN A 646 -8.09 -3.47 30.08
N ASN A 647 -7.82 -3.85 31.32
CA ASN A 647 -6.93 -4.96 31.60
C ASN A 647 -7.68 -6.29 31.54
N LYS A 648 -6.91 -7.38 31.58
CA LYS A 648 -7.41 -8.77 31.59
C LYS A 648 -8.44 -9.07 32.69
N ASP A 649 -8.41 -8.31 33.79
CA ASP A 649 -9.29 -8.51 34.94
C ASP A 649 -10.62 -7.75 34.77
N GLY A 650 -10.74 -6.88 33.75
CA GLY A 650 -11.94 -6.12 33.40
C GLY A 650 -11.96 -4.68 33.93
N PHE A 651 -10.92 -4.24 34.66
CA PHE A 651 -10.78 -2.86 35.12
C PHE A 651 -10.23 -1.97 34.02
N GLY A 652 -10.67 -0.73 33.94
CA GLY A 652 -10.26 0.14 32.85
C GLY A 652 -10.89 1.51 32.83
N ILE A 653 -10.77 2.16 31.68
CA ILE A 653 -11.35 3.48 31.41
C ILE A 653 -12.20 3.43 30.14
N TYR A 654 -13.37 4.05 30.21
CA TYR A 654 -14.25 4.33 29.08
C TYR A 654 -14.03 5.78 28.65
N ALA A 655 -13.96 6.04 27.35
CA ALA A 655 -13.97 7.37 26.77
C ALA A 655 -15.08 7.49 25.72
N SER A 656 -15.79 8.61 25.68
CA SER A 656 -16.76 8.91 24.61
C SER A 656 -16.85 10.39 24.29
N ILE A 657 -17.51 10.70 23.17
CA ILE A 657 -18.00 12.04 22.91
C ILE A 657 -18.96 12.49 24.02
N TYR A 658 -19.02 13.78 24.29
CA TYR A 658 -19.93 14.38 25.26
C TYR A 658 -20.64 15.61 24.68
N GLY A 659 -21.87 15.85 25.14
CA GLY A 659 -22.71 16.95 24.65
C GLY A 659 -23.00 16.79 23.16
N SER A 660 -22.68 17.82 22.38
CA SER A 660 -22.87 17.87 20.92
C SER A 660 -21.58 17.66 20.12
N SER A 661 -20.53 17.12 20.75
CA SER A 661 -19.26 16.87 20.07
C SER A 661 -19.42 15.76 19.01
N PRO A 662 -18.84 15.92 17.81
CA PRO A 662 -18.88 14.88 16.80
C PRO A 662 -18.01 13.68 17.19
N PRO A 663 -18.23 12.49 16.56
CA PRO A 663 -17.37 11.33 16.72
C PRO A 663 -15.88 11.65 16.53
N MET A 664 -15.04 11.01 17.34
CA MET A 664 -13.60 11.27 17.44
C MET A 664 -12.75 10.40 16.49
N GLN A 665 -11.53 10.82 16.21
CA GLN A 665 -10.46 9.93 15.76
C GLN A 665 -9.73 9.42 17.02
N ILE A 666 -9.41 8.13 17.09
CA ILE A 666 -8.60 7.57 18.18
C ILE A 666 -7.32 6.93 17.67
N ASN A 667 -6.29 6.95 18.52
CA ASN A 667 -5.07 6.16 18.38
C ASN A 667 -4.70 5.58 19.75
N ALA A 668 -4.20 4.34 19.78
CA ALA A 668 -3.59 3.74 20.95
C ALA A 668 -2.40 2.89 20.54
N SER A 669 -1.23 3.17 21.12
CA SER A 669 0.04 2.58 20.68
C SER A 669 1.00 2.34 21.84
N TYR A 670 1.82 1.30 21.74
CA TYR A 670 2.98 1.12 22.62
C TYR A 670 4.21 1.91 22.15
N TYR A 671 4.18 2.46 20.94
CA TYR A 671 5.21 3.33 20.40
C TYR A 671 4.70 4.76 20.50
N SER A 672 5.45 5.61 21.20
CA SER A 672 5.07 7.01 21.34
C SER A 672 5.15 7.76 20.01
N THR A 673 4.44 8.89 19.92
CA THR A 673 4.53 9.77 18.75
C THR A 673 6.00 10.16 18.44
N ALA A 674 6.78 10.43 19.48
CA ALA A 674 8.21 10.75 19.34
C ALA A 674 9.05 9.55 18.87
N GLU A 675 8.69 8.33 19.29
CA GLU A 675 9.37 7.10 18.88
C GLU A 675 9.09 6.75 17.41
N LEU A 676 7.83 6.93 16.98
CA LEU A 676 7.44 6.77 15.59
C LEU A 676 8.14 7.77 14.67
N ASP A 677 8.31 9.03 15.09
CA ASP A 677 9.05 10.05 14.33
C ASP A 677 10.58 9.77 14.31
N ARG A 678 11.13 9.25 15.40
CA ARG A 678 12.57 8.92 15.52
C ARG A 678 12.99 7.75 14.64
N ALA A 679 12.17 6.70 14.59
CA ALA A 679 12.55 5.45 13.96
C ALA A 679 12.53 5.59 12.43
N THR A 680 13.64 5.24 11.79
CA THR A 680 13.76 5.15 10.32
C THR A 680 13.27 3.82 9.75
N HIS A 681 13.19 2.77 10.59
CA HIS A 681 12.77 1.43 10.18
C HIS A 681 11.92 0.76 11.26
N ASN A 682 10.98 -0.09 10.86
CA ASN A 682 10.08 -0.74 11.81
C ASN A 682 10.81 -1.56 12.90
N HIS A 683 11.85 -2.32 12.51
CA HIS A 683 12.57 -3.21 13.42
C HIS A 683 13.45 -2.49 14.46
N ILE A 684 13.63 -1.17 14.35
CA ILE A 684 14.38 -0.36 15.34
C ILE A 684 13.45 0.37 16.32
N LEU A 685 12.14 0.15 16.21
CA LEU A 685 11.16 0.67 17.15
C LEU A 685 11.38 0.07 18.54
N VAL A 686 11.33 0.92 19.56
CA VAL A 686 11.43 0.54 20.97
C VAL A 686 10.05 0.64 21.60
N LYS A 687 9.51 -0.51 22.00
CA LYS A 687 8.21 -0.58 22.68
C LYS A 687 8.29 0.09 24.05
N GLY A 688 7.38 1.01 24.33
CA GLY A 688 7.27 1.72 25.61
C GLY A 688 6.71 0.85 26.76
N ASP A 689 6.75 1.41 27.96
CA ASP A 689 6.24 0.81 29.20
C ASP A 689 4.83 1.27 29.57
N ASP A 690 4.21 2.08 28.72
CA ASP A 690 2.83 2.54 28.80
C ASP A 690 2.15 2.43 27.42
N ILE A 691 0.88 2.79 27.36
CA ILE A 691 0.11 2.92 26.12
C ILE A 691 -0.19 4.41 25.94
N GLU A 692 0.34 5.01 24.86
CA GLU A 692 0.02 6.39 24.48
C GLU A 692 -1.32 6.39 23.74
N VAL A 693 -2.26 7.20 24.23
CA VAL A 693 -3.63 7.29 23.70
C VAL A 693 -3.89 8.71 23.22
N HIS A 694 -4.41 8.83 22.00
CA HIS A 694 -4.90 10.09 21.44
C HIS A 694 -6.41 10.00 21.21
N LEU A 695 -7.14 11.02 21.67
CA LEU A 695 -8.57 11.21 21.42
C LEU A 695 -8.76 12.57 20.73
N ASP A 696 -8.98 12.54 19.42
CA ASP A 696 -8.99 13.75 18.59
C ASP A 696 -10.39 14.18 18.20
N HIS A 697 -10.68 15.46 18.41
CA HIS A 697 -11.84 16.12 17.82
C HIS A 697 -11.68 16.27 16.30
N LYS A 698 -10.45 16.59 15.84
CA LYS A 698 -10.08 16.68 14.44
C LYS A 698 -8.71 16.07 14.23
N HIS A 699 -8.59 15.28 13.16
CA HIS A 699 -7.32 14.78 12.65
C HIS A 699 -7.20 15.20 11.18
N MET A 700 -6.04 15.67 10.75
CA MET A 700 -5.84 16.05 9.35
C MET A 700 -5.84 14.78 8.47
N GLY A 701 -6.26 14.91 7.21
CA GLY A 701 -6.16 13.83 6.23
C GLY A 701 -4.72 13.30 6.05
N LEU A 702 -4.60 12.15 5.38
CA LEU A 702 -3.31 11.56 4.99
C LEU A 702 -2.86 11.98 3.59
N ALA A 703 -3.79 12.35 2.71
CA ALA A 703 -3.58 12.53 1.27
C ALA A 703 -3.03 11.30 0.53
N GLY A 704 -2.34 11.53 -0.59
CA GLY A 704 -1.75 10.50 -1.42
C GLY A 704 -1.97 10.69 -2.93
N ASP A 705 -2.41 11.86 -3.39
CA ASP A 705 -2.42 12.21 -4.82
C ASP A 705 -1.00 12.13 -5.40
N ASP A 706 -0.03 12.60 -4.62
CA ASP A 706 1.40 12.31 -4.72
C ASP A 706 2.03 12.31 -3.32
N SER A 707 3.35 12.05 -3.22
CA SER A 707 4.10 12.06 -1.96
C SER A 707 5.31 13.00 -1.99
N TRP A 708 5.28 14.02 -2.85
CA TRP A 708 6.35 15.02 -3.00
C TRP A 708 5.82 16.46 -3.05
N SER A 709 4.55 16.66 -2.75
CA SER A 709 3.93 17.97 -2.56
C SER A 709 2.83 17.91 -1.48
N PRO A 710 2.51 19.04 -0.81
CA PRO A 710 1.37 19.11 0.09
C PRO A 710 0.05 18.91 -0.67
N CYS A 711 -0.60 17.75 -0.49
CA CYS A 711 -1.75 17.35 -1.30
C CYS A 711 -2.98 16.91 -0.47
N VAL A 712 -3.08 17.31 0.81
CA VAL A 712 -4.33 17.10 1.57
C VAL A 712 -5.39 18.06 1.03
N HIS A 713 -6.54 17.52 0.59
CA HIS A 713 -7.64 18.34 0.07
C HIS A 713 -8.24 19.22 1.17
N ASP A 714 -8.73 20.40 0.80
CA ASP A 714 -9.15 21.46 1.73
C ASP A 714 -10.15 21.00 2.79
N GLU A 715 -11.08 20.11 2.45
CA GLU A 715 -12.09 19.59 3.38
C GLU A 715 -11.52 18.69 4.49
N TYR A 716 -10.29 18.22 4.33
CA TYR A 716 -9.56 17.39 5.30
C TYR A 716 -8.41 18.14 6.00
N LEU A 717 -8.24 19.43 5.72
CA LEU A 717 -7.35 20.31 6.46
C LEU A 717 -7.96 20.75 7.79
N ILE A 718 -7.11 21.05 8.76
CA ILE A 718 -7.51 21.65 10.04
C ILE A 718 -6.96 23.09 10.08
N PRO A 719 -7.71 24.11 9.65
CA PRO A 719 -7.22 25.48 9.71
C PRO A 719 -6.94 25.95 11.14
N ALA A 720 -6.02 26.88 11.33
CA ALA A 720 -5.68 27.44 12.65
C ALA A 720 -6.75 28.44 13.16
N VAL A 721 -7.94 27.91 13.47
CA VAL A 721 -9.10 28.65 14.00
C VAL A 721 -9.51 28.10 15.38
N PRO A 722 -10.37 28.80 16.14
CA PRO A 722 -10.86 28.26 17.40
C PRO A 722 -11.65 26.95 17.22
N TYR A 723 -11.43 26.00 18.13
CA TYR A 723 -12.16 24.73 18.20
C TYR A 723 -12.70 24.51 19.63
N SER A 724 -13.87 23.88 19.71
CA SER A 724 -14.51 23.50 20.96
C SER A 724 -14.99 22.07 20.89
N PHE A 725 -14.62 21.26 21.88
CA PHE A 725 -15.04 19.87 21.97
C PHE A 725 -15.13 19.40 23.42
N SER A 726 -15.82 18.29 23.65
CA SER A 726 -15.96 17.71 24.98
C SER A 726 -15.91 16.20 24.93
N ILE A 727 -15.17 15.61 25.86
CA ILE A 727 -15.06 14.17 26.05
C ILE A 727 -15.53 13.79 27.45
N ARG A 728 -16.12 12.61 27.57
CA ARG A 728 -16.45 11.98 28.84
C ARG A 728 -15.49 10.82 29.06
N LEU A 729 -14.94 10.75 30.27
CA LEU A 729 -14.16 9.63 30.77
C LEU A 729 -14.87 9.02 31.98
N CYS A 730 -14.88 7.70 32.10
CA CYS A 730 -15.62 6.98 33.13
C CYS A 730 -14.84 5.74 33.58
N PRO A 731 -14.83 5.40 34.88
CA PRO A 731 -14.22 4.16 35.35
C PRO A 731 -15.00 2.93 34.85
N ILE A 732 -14.28 1.90 34.40
CA ILE A 732 -14.85 0.59 34.07
C ILE A 732 -14.40 -0.42 35.11
N THR A 733 -15.34 -1.28 35.51
CA THR A 733 -15.12 -2.45 36.36
C THR A 733 -15.58 -3.70 35.62
N PRO A 734 -15.25 -4.91 36.11
CA PRO A 734 -15.70 -6.16 35.49
C PRO A 734 -17.23 -6.31 35.47
N ALA A 735 -17.94 -5.53 36.30
CA ALA A 735 -19.39 -5.52 36.38
C ALA A 735 -20.06 -4.53 35.40
N THR A 736 -19.29 -3.68 34.72
CA THR A 736 -19.80 -2.63 33.82
C THR A 736 -19.24 -2.83 32.41
N SER A 737 -20.10 -2.91 31.39
CA SER A 737 -19.61 -2.88 30.00
C SER A 737 -19.62 -1.46 29.44
N GLY A 738 -18.75 -1.18 28.46
CA GLY A 738 -18.78 0.10 27.73
C GLY A 738 -20.13 0.37 27.07
N LEU A 739 -20.85 -0.68 26.67
CA LEU A 739 -22.21 -0.57 26.16
C LEU A 739 -23.19 -0.06 27.20
N ASP A 740 -23.15 -0.61 28.41
CA ASP A 740 -24.07 -0.21 29.47
C ASP A 740 -23.87 1.28 29.80
N VAL A 741 -22.61 1.74 29.78
CA VAL A 741 -22.25 3.15 29.93
C VAL A 741 -22.81 3.99 28.77
N TYR A 742 -22.69 3.52 27.52
CA TYR A 742 -23.25 4.20 26.36
C TYR A 742 -24.79 4.30 26.42
N ILE A 743 -25.48 3.18 26.61
CA ILE A 743 -26.95 3.10 26.71
C ILE A 743 -27.49 3.98 27.84
N SER A 744 -26.77 4.07 28.96
CA SER A 744 -27.21 4.92 30.09
C SER A 744 -27.30 6.42 29.77
N GLN A 745 -26.61 6.85 28.71
CA GLN A 745 -26.57 8.25 28.24
C GLN A 745 -27.70 8.56 27.27
N LEU A 746 -28.24 7.55 26.60
CA LEU A 746 -29.34 7.71 25.65
C LEU A 746 -30.58 8.08 26.48
N GLN A 747 -31.16 9.24 26.19
CA GLN A 747 -32.39 9.69 26.83
C GLN A 747 -33.56 8.90 26.20
N TYR A 748 -34.06 7.88 26.91
CA TYR A 748 -35.24 7.11 26.50
C TYR A 748 -36.55 7.75 26.95
#